data_AF-A0A8T4SEA8-F1
#
_entry.id   AF-A0A8T4SEA8-F1
#
_cell.length_a   1.000
_cell.length_b   1.000
_cell.length_c   1.000
_cell.angle_alpha   90.00
_cell.angle_beta   90.00
_cell.angle_gamma   90.00
#
_symmetry.space_group_name_H-M   'P 1'
#
loop_
_entity.id
_entity.type
_entity.pdbx_description
1 polymer ?
#
loop_
_entity_poly.entity_id
_entity_poly.type
_entity_poly.pdbx_seq_one_letter_code
_entity_poly.pdbx_strand_id
1 'polypeptide(L)'
;MKRILVIFGSSSDAPVYNKIAEELKKCNLSPEVRVISAHRTPNELDELLKSQTYDGIIAGAGLAAHLPGVIAAKVTTPIIGVPCSSNFEGLDSLLSIMQMPPGIPVLTVGVNRAEEAAQNMSKILEKHDSVVIVSTQDTKAVSSCQAILEELNISFKKDNKIDAHAINICFEPHNSNALVINVPSLDATQATSAPQLLDITKQGLWVGINRGENAALAAVSILGEHEKLKQYREILRKKVIDTDRQHQSAYRLAGVDIDAADEAVERLKKHVRTTYTKNVLSNVGSFGGLFELSAYKKPVLVSSTDGVGTKVRLAWTSGKHDTIGQDLVNHCVNDILVQGATPLFFMDYIGTGKVYPEVIEQLLKGMSLACVQTGTSLVKGEIAEINIYKKDEYDIVGAIVGVVEKDEIVTGQTITLGDAIIGCASNGLHTNGYTLALKIFSESLNDYREELSCTIHEALRQIHTCYLPAAQELWKNNIDIKGMAHITGGGLVENIPRILPETCDALIVKESWNILPIFKMLQKEGNITEEEMFRVFNMGIGFVMIVSQAEKQKAMECIKKHGIDAYDIGMISSGSKNVIFSNPSMTLDKTDFTGLGEKYEGKVRDNYSKNGQRTIITTDRLSAFDRILCSIPLKGQVLNQMAQFWFEQTKDICKNHVIAVPDPNVMVVKECTALPVEMVVRAYLTGSTTTSAWYNYQNGVRNFCGNILPDNMKKDQKFNVPILTPSTKAEKGEHDESVSKAEILKRKLVTEKQFDELARISFALFKRGQEVCAKQGIILVDTKYEFGTDEKGNIVLIDEIHTPDSSRFWFADSYSELFEQGKEQRKIDKEYVRLWLAERGFRGDGPIPDISEEVKQETSRRYIQAYELITGKKFVPMPQSYERIKQVLQRYNGQV
;
A
#
# COMPACT_ATOMS: atom_id res chain seq x y z
N MET A 1 11.32 -61.88 43.33
CA MET A 1 12.79 -61.84 43.23
C MET A 1 13.19 -60.48 42.70
N LYS A 2 14.29 -59.91 43.20
CA LYS A 2 14.81 -58.64 42.70
C LYS A 2 15.27 -58.78 41.25
N ARG A 3 14.95 -57.79 40.41
CA ARG A 3 15.24 -57.78 38.97
C ARG A 3 16.59 -57.13 38.72
N ILE A 4 17.47 -57.86 38.03
CA ILE A 4 18.82 -57.41 37.71
C ILE A 4 18.98 -57.28 36.21
N LEU A 5 19.37 -56.10 35.72
CA LEU A 5 19.71 -55.92 34.32
C LEU A 5 21.17 -56.34 34.09
N VAL A 6 21.40 -57.34 33.26
CA VAL A 6 22.73 -57.71 32.76
C VAL A 6 22.84 -57.23 31.32
N ILE A 7 23.63 -56.17 31.09
CA ILE A 7 23.64 -55.46 29.81
C ILE A 7 25.05 -55.28 29.25
N PHE A 8 25.25 -55.63 27.99
CA PHE A 8 26.57 -55.53 27.38
C PHE A 8 26.57 -55.14 25.89
N GLY A 9 27.68 -54.57 25.42
CA GLY A 9 27.73 -53.83 24.15
C GLY A 9 27.89 -54.66 22.87
N SER A 10 28.27 -55.93 22.98
CA SER A 10 28.61 -56.79 21.84
C SER A 10 28.36 -58.27 22.16
N SER A 11 27.84 -59.03 21.19
CA SER A 11 27.67 -60.48 21.32
C SER A 11 28.98 -61.24 21.57
N SER A 12 30.14 -60.67 21.21
CA SER A 12 31.46 -61.21 21.53
C SER A 12 31.71 -61.39 23.02
N ASP A 13 31.10 -60.56 23.86
CA ASP A 13 31.32 -60.54 25.31
C ASP A 13 30.32 -61.45 26.05
N ALA A 14 29.38 -62.04 25.31
CA ALA A 14 28.33 -62.91 25.84
C ALA A 14 28.83 -64.05 26.75
N PRO A 15 30.00 -64.70 26.50
CA PRO A 15 30.49 -65.75 27.40
C PRO A 15 30.67 -65.29 28.85
N VAL A 16 31.10 -64.04 29.08
CA VAL A 16 31.30 -63.48 30.43
C VAL A 16 29.97 -63.07 31.04
N TYR A 17 29.14 -62.32 30.32
CA TYR A 17 27.89 -61.77 30.88
C TYR A 17 26.75 -62.79 30.98
N ASN A 18 26.70 -63.80 30.11
CA ASN A 18 25.74 -64.89 30.28
C ASN A 18 26.06 -65.71 31.53
N LYS A 19 27.35 -65.93 31.83
CA LYS A 19 27.77 -66.57 33.08
C LYS A 19 27.31 -65.79 34.31
N ILE A 20 27.33 -64.45 34.26
CA ILE A 20 26.79 -63.59 35.34
C ILE A 20 25.31 -63.89 35.57
N ALA A 21 24.51 -64.00 34.51
CA ALA A 21 23.08 -64.34 34.64
C ALA A 21 22.87 -65.72 35.27
N GLU A 22 23.71 -66.71 34.96
CA GLU A 22 23.66 -68.02 35.62
C GLU A 22 23.98 -67.93 37.11
N GLU A 23 25.03 -67.19 37.50
CA GLU A 23 25.41 -67.01 38.91
C GLU A 23 24.39 -66.18 39.71
N LEU A 24 23.74 -65.17 39.09
CA LEU A 24 22.67 -64.40 39.73
C LEU A 24 21.47 -65.28 40.10
N LYS A 25 21.12 -66.27 39.28
CA LYS A 25 20.06 -67.23 39.60
C LYS A 25 20.40 -68.06 40.84
N LYS A 26 21.67 -68.45 41.02
CA LYS A 26 22.13 -69.15 42.24
C LYS A 26 22.01 -68.27 43.48
N CYS A 27 22.10 -66.95 43.33
CA CYS A 27 21.88 -65.97 44.40
C CYS A 27 20.39 -65.60 44.60
N ASN A 28 19.44 -66.32 44.00
CA ASN A 28 17.99 -66.06 44.08
C ASN A 28 17.56 -64.68 43.52
N LEU A 29 18.31 -64.18 42.54
CA LEU A 29 18.02 -62.94 41.80
C LEU A 29 17.48 -63.27 40.40
N SER A 30 16.70 -62.36 39.81
CA SER A 30 16.08 -62.55 38.50
C SER A 30 16.81 -61.72 37.42
N PRO A 31 17.72 -62.31 36.63
CA PRO A 31 18.47 -61.59 35.61
C PRO A 31 17.68 -61.41 34.31
N GLU A 32 17.78 -60.22 33.72
CA GLU A 32 17.39 -59.92 32.34
C GLU A 32 18.64 -59.60 31.53
N VAL A 33 18.91 -60.36 30.48
CA VAL A 33 20.12 -60.20 29.66
C VAL A 33 19.81 -59.39 28.40
N ARG A 34 20.57 -58.32 28.13
CA ARG A 34 20.39 -57.44 26.97
C ARG A 34 21.71 -57.12 26.28
N VAL A 35 21.73 -57.15 24.94
CA VAL A 35 22.88 -56.72 24.14
C VAL A 35 22.56 -55.36 23.52
N ILE A 36 23.10 -54.29 24.10
CA ILE A 36 22.85 -52.90 23.68
C ILE A 36 24.16 -52.11 23.82
N SER A 37 24.53 -51.41 22.75
CA SER A 37 25.75 -50.63 22.69
C SER A 37 25.50 -49.17 23.05
N ALA A 38 26.30 -48.61 23.95
CA ALA A 38 26.30 -47.18 24.26
C ALA A 38 26.62 -46.28 23.05
N HIS A 39 27.33 -46.84 22.06
CA HIS A 39 27.79 -46.12 20.86
C HIS A 39 26.90 -46.37 19.65
N ARG A 40 26.45 -47.62 19.44
CA ARG A 40 25.71 -48.03 18.23
C ARG A 40 24.19 -47.98 18.38
N THR A 41 23.68 -48.13 19.61
CA THR A 41 22.24 -48.18 19.90
C THR A 41 21.91 -47.34 21.15
N PRO A 42 22.25 -46.04 21.17
CA PRO A 42 22.05 -45.19 22.35
C PRO A 42 20.57 -44.89 22.64
N ASN A 43 19.72 -44.85 21.61
CA ASN A 43 18.29 -44.57 21.78
C ASN A 43 17.56 -45.75 22.41
N GLU A 44 17.90 -46.98 22.00
CA GLU A 44 17.36 -48.22 22.56
C GLU A 44 17.77 -48.39 24.03
N LEU A 45 18.98 -47.94 24.38
CA LEU A 45 19.41 -47.87 25.78
C LEU A 45 18.53 -46.92 26.60
N ASP A 46 18.25 -45.73 26.06
CA ASP A 46 17.41 -44.73 26.73
C ASP A 46 15.97 -45.19 26.88
N GLU A 47 15.41 -45.85 25.88
CA GLU A 47 14.07 -46.44 25.93
C GLU A 47 13.99 -47.57 26.98
N LEU A 48 14.99 -48.45 27.03
CA LEU A 48 15.04 -49.52 28.02
C LEU A 48 15.04 -48.97 29.46
N LEU A 49 15.92 -48.01 29.73
CA LEU A 49 16.08 -47.43 31.08
C LEU A 49 14.89 -46.56 31.50
N LYS A 50 14.13 -45.99 30.55
CA LYS A 50 12.89 -45.26 30.84
C LYS A 50 11.68 -46.18 31.04
N SER A 51 11.60 -47.26 30.26
CA SER A 51 10.43 -48.14 30.24
C SER A 51 10.41 -49.14 31.40
N GLN A 52 11.57 -49.46 31.99
CA GLN A 52 11.69 -50.47 33.02
C GLN A 52 12.61 -50.04 34.16
N THR A 53 12.27 -50.45 35.39
CA THR A 53 13.09 -50.25 36.58
C THR A 53 13.74 -51.56 37.00
N TYR A 54 14.96 -51.46 37.53
CA TYR A 54 15.76 -52.58 38.00
C TYR A 54 16.28 -52.29 39.41
N ASP A 55 16.40 -53.33 40.22
CA ASP A 55 16.94 -53.25 41.58
C ASP A 55 18.46 -53.10 41.57
N GLY A 56 19.12 -53.66 40.54
CA GLY A 56 20.56 -53.60 40.34
C GLY A 56 20.92 -53.76 38.86
N ILE A 57 22.06 -53.21 38.45
CA ILE A 57 22.55 -53.30 37.07
C ILE A 57 23.97 -53.86 37.06
N ILE A 58 24.24 -54.83 36.18
CA ILE A 58 25.58 -55.30 35.88
C ILE A 58 25.83 -55.02 34.39
N ALA A 59 26.86 -54.24 34.10
CA ALA A 59 27.10 -53.75 32.76
C ALA A 59 28.56 -53.90 32.32
N GLY A 60 28.77 -53.91 31.02
CA GLY A 60 30.07 -53.59 30.44
C GLY A 60 30.11 -53.81 28.94
N ALA A 61 31.23 -53.45 28.32
CA ALA A 61 31.41 -53.57 26.89
C ALA A 61 32.91 -53.67 26.66
N GLY A 62 33.40 -54.63 25.87
CA GLY A 62 34.83 -54.95 25.73
C GLY A 62 35.82 -53.77 25.78
N LEU A 63 36.32 -53.33 24.62
CA LEU A 63 37.48 -52.42 24.55
C LEU A 63 37.28 -51.07 25.28
N ALA A 64 36.16 -50.39 25.03
CA ALA A 64 35.96 -49.04 25.55
C ALA A 64 35.29 -48.99 26.94
N ALA A 65 34.55 -50.04 27.34
CA ALA A 65 33.84 -50.18 28.62
C ALA A 65 33.09 -48.93 29.14
N HIS A 66 32.61 -48.06 28.25
CA HIS A 66 31.86 -46.84 28.63
C HIS A 66 30.41 -47.09 29.02
N LEU A 67 29.84 -48.24 28.65
CA LEU A 67 28.42 -48.56 28.87
C LEU A 67 27.98 -48.46 30.34
N PRO A 68 28.73 -48.97 31.34
CA PRO A 68 28.41 -48.78 32.75
C PRO A 68 28.33 -47.31 33.15
N GLY A 69 29.25 -46.48 32.69
CA GLY A 69 29.25 -45.04 32.96
C GLY A 69 28.04 -44.31 32.37
N VAL A 70 27.69 -44.64 31.12
CA VAL A 70 26.52 -44.06 30.44
C VAL A 70 25.22 -44.43 31.15
N ILE A 71 25.09 -45.69 31.59
CA ILE A 71 23.92 -46.13 32.36
C ILE A 71 23.90 -45.45 33.73
N ALA A 72 25.04 -45.43 34.43
CA ALA A 72 25.17 -44.79 35.73
C ALA A 72 24.76 -43.31 35.68
N ALA A 73 25.02 -42.59 34.59
CA ALA A 73 24.58 -41.20 34.41
C ALA A 73 23.05 -41.03 34.34
N LYS A 74 22.32 -42.08 33.94
CA LYS A 74 20.88 -42.04 33.66
C LYS A 74 20.03 -42.63 34.80
N VAL A 75 20.61 -43.44 35.68
CA VAL A 75 19.89 -44.09 36.80
C VAL A 75 20.59 -43.87 38.14
N THR A 76 19.84 -44.00 39.24
CA THR A 76 20.38 -43.97 40.61
C THR A 76 20.55 -45.35 41.24
N THR A 77 20.15 -46.39 40.52
CA THR A 77 20.31 -47.80 40.89
C THR A 77 21.80 -48.17 40.97
N PRO A 78 22.23 -48.95 41.97
CA PRO A 78 23.60 -49.45 42.02
C PRO A 78 24.00 -50.22 40.76
N ILE A 79 25.20 -49.94 40.27
CA ILE A 79 25.73 -50.54 39.05
C ILE A 79 27.12 -51.10 39.24
N ILE A 80 27.32 -52.36 38.82
CA ILE A 80 28.63 -53.01 38.75
C ILE A 80 29.07 -53.07 37.28
N GLY A 81 30.15 -52.37 36.96
CA GLY A 81 30.91 -52.54 35.73
C GLY A 81 31.82 -53.77 35.83
N VAL A 82 31.66 -54.72 34.92
CA VAL A 82 32.55 -55.89 34.82
C VAL A 82 33.47 -55.70 33.62
N PRO A 83 34.79 -55.53 33.81
CA PRO A 83 35.71 -55.44 32.70
C PRO A 83 35.92 -56.81 32.07
N CYS A 84 35.99 -56.86 30.73
CA CYS A 84 36.32 -58.08 29.99
C CYS A 84 37.80 -58.09 29.62
N SER A 85 38.41 -59.27 29.57
CA SER A 85 39.77 -59.39 29.03
C SER A 85 39.77 -59.01 27.56
N SER A 86 40.56 -57.99 27.21
CA SER A 86 40.74 -57.58 25.83
C SER A 86 42.20 -57.15 25.62
N ASN A 87 42.46 -55.97 25.06
CA ASN A 87 43.83 -55.46 24.97
C ASN A 87 44.40 -55.23 26.38
N PHE A 88 45.73 -55.31 26.54
CA PHE A 88 46.41 -55.08 27.83
C PHE A 88 45.83 -55.88 29.01
N GLU A 89 45.44 -57.13 28.77
CA GLU A 89 44.82 -58.02 29.76
C GLU A 89 43.52 -57.49 30.40
N GLY A 90 42.83 -56.54 29.74
CA GLY A 90 41.61 -55.89 30.24
C GLY A 90 41.85 -54.71 31.17
N LEU A 91 43.10 -54.24 31.29
CA LEU A 91 43.44 -53.01 32.03
C LEU A 91 42.74 -51.79 31.42
N ASP A 92 42.62 -51.72 30.10
CA ASP A 92 41.89 -50.67 29.39
C ASP A 92 40.40 -50.62 29.80
N SER A 93 39.72 -51.76 29.79
CA SER A 93 38.33 -51.88 30.23
C SER A 93 38.18 -51.53 31.72
N LEU A 94 39.13 -51.98 32.56
CA LEU A 94 39.13 -51.68 34.00
C LEU A 94 39.31 -50.19 34.26
N LEU A 95 40.28 -49.54 33.61
CA LEU A 95 40.52 -48.11 33.73
C LEU A 95 39.32 -47.30 33.23
N SER A 96 38.72 -47.69 32.09
CA SER A 96 37.52 -47.05 31.57
C SER A 96 36.35 -47.09 32.54
N ILE A 97 36.19 -48.17 33.32
CA ILE A 97 35.12 -48.29 34.33
C ILE A 97 35.48 -47.49 35.60
N MET A 98 36.74 -47.50 36.02
CA MET A 98 37.16 -46.90 37.30
C MET A 98 37.47 -45.40 37.24
N GLN A 99 37.67 -44.82 36.05
CA GLN A 99 37.98 -43.40 35.86
C GLN A 99 36.75 -42.53 35.60
N MET A 100 35.61 -42.89 36.18
CA MET A 100 34.37 -42.12 36.01
C MET A 100 34.50 -40.69 36.56
N PRO A 101 33.88 -39.69 35.91
CA PRO A 101 33.85 -38.32 36.41
C PRO A 101 33.07 -38.24 37.74
N PRO A 102 33.25 -37.16 38.52
CA PRO A 102 32.46 -36.93 39.74
C PRO A 102 30.95 -36.99 39.46
N GLY A 103 30.19 -37.65 40.32
CA GLY A 103 28.73 -37.81 40.16
C GLY A 103 28.32 -39.12 39.50
N ILE A 104 29.28 -39.89 38.97
CA ILE A 104 29.03 -41.14 38.23
C ILE A 104 29.66 -42.33 39.02
N PRO A 105 29.00 -42.82 40.09
CA PRO A 105 29.45 -43.97 40.85
C PRO A 105 29.21 -45.27 40.07
N VAL A 106 30.28 -45.83 39.52
CA VAL A 106 30.28 -47.19 38.95
C VAL A 106 31.15 -48.07 39.82
N LEU A 107 30.54 -49.07 40.47
CA LEU A 107 31.26 -50.11 41.18
C LEU A 107 31.92 -51.05 40.18
N THR A 108 33.00 -51.72 40.54
CA THR A 108 33.68 -52.65 39.64
C THR A 108 34.28 -53.83 40.39
N VAL A 109 34.47 -54.91 39.66
CA VAL A 109 35.18 -56.12 40.07
C VAL A 109 36.38 -56.33 39.16
N GLY A 110 37.25 -57.29 39.47
CA GLY A 110 38.38 -57.62 38.59
C GLY A 110 37.97 -58.08 37.20
N VAL A 111 38.93 -58.09 36.27
CA VAL A 111 38.73 -58.51 34.88
C VAL A 111 38.16 -59.93 34.80
N ASN A 112 37.09 -60.13 34.03
CA ASN A 112 36.35 -61.39 33.84
C ASN A 112 35.78 -62.03 35.12
N ARG A 113 35.62 -61.27 36.22
CA ARG A 113 35.11 -61.80 37.50
C ARG A 113 33.57 -61.88 37.56
N ALA A 114 32.99 -62.69 36.68
CA ALA A 114 31.54 -62.86 36.55
C ALA A 114 30.84 -63.32 37.85
N GLU A 115 31.41 -64.31 38.54
CA GLU A 115 30.87 -64.86 39.79
C GLU A 115 30.87 -63.82 40.92
N GLU A 116 31.97 -63.09 41.04
CA GLU A 116 32.13 -62.04 42.02
C GLU A 116 31.17 -60.87 41.78
N ALA A 117 30.90 -60.52 40.52
CA ALA A 117 29.90 -59.50 40.19
C ALA A 117 28.50 -59.90 40.67
N ALA A 118 28.11 -61.16 40.47
CA ALA A 118 26.81 -61.67 40.91
C ALA A 118 26.71 -61.72 42.45
N GLN A 119 27.75 -62.21 43.13
CA GLN A 119 27.80 -62.27 44.59
C GLN A 119 27.78 -60.87 45.22
N ASN A 120 28.56 -59.92 44.71
CA ASN A 120 28.56 -58.55 45.20
C ASN A 120 27.23 -57.83 44.90
N MET A 121 26.59 -58.10 43.76
CA MET A 121 25.25 -57.58 43.50
C MET A 121 24.23 -58.11 44.51
N SER A 122 24.29 -59.40 44.87
CA SER A 122 23.44 -59.95 45.93
C SER A 122 23.65 -59.22 47.25
N LYS A 123 24.90 -59.00 47.65
CA LYS A 123 25.24 -58.27 48.89
C LYS A 123 24.74 -56.84 48.85
N ILE A 124 24.99 -56.08 47.78
CA ILE A 124 24.53 -54.69 47.59
C ILE A 124 23.02 -54.54 47.83
N LEU A 125 22.24 -55.57 47.47
CA LEU A 125 20.80 -55.56 47.59
C LEU A 125 20.30 -56.00 48.97
N GLU A 126 21.16 -56.44 49.87
CA GLU A 126 20.80 -56.66 51.26
C GLU A 126 20.59 -55.32 51.99
N LYS A 127 19.82 -55.33 53.07
CA LYS A 127 19.63 -54.12 53.87
C LYS A 127 20.87 -53.94 54.75
N HIS A 128 21.58 -52.82 54.55
CA HIS A 128 22.74 -52.46 55.36
C HIS A 128 22.43 -51.25 56.24
N ASP A 129 22.85 -51.32 57.50
CA ASP A 129 22.78 -50.18 58.43
C ASP A 129 23.97 -49.21 58.24
N SER A 130 25.05 -49.68 57.60
CA SER A 130 26.23 -48.88 57.27
C SER A 130 26.98 -49.45 56.06
N VAL A 131 27.72 -48.59 55.37
CA VAL A 131 28.66 -48.94 54.29
C VAL A 131 30.04 -48.46 54.69
N VAL A 132 31.04 -49.33 54.57
CA VAL A 132 32.43 -48.99 54.89
C VAL A 132 33.20 -48.72 53.61
N ILE A 133 33.79 -47.53 53.54
CA ILE A 133 34.66 -47.11 52.43
C ILE A 133 36.11 -47.21 52.91
N VAL A 134 36.89 -48.07 52.25
CA VAL A 134 38.30 -48.29 52.59
C VAL A 134 39.18 -47.62 51.54
N SER A 135 40.13 -46.80 51.98
CA SER A 135 41.21 -46.28 51.16
C SER A 135 42.55 -46.71 51.74
N THR A 136 43.50 -47.04 50.87
CA THR A 136 44.80 -47.60 51.27
C THR A 136 45.75 -46.59 51.92
N GLN A 137 45.48 -45.28 51.84
CA GLN A 137 46.24 -44.18 52.45
C GLN A 137 45.33 -42.96 52.76
N ASP A 138 45.70 -42.11 53.74
CA ASP A 138 44.97 -40.84 54.04
C ASP A 138 45.26 -39.82 52.92
N THR A 139 44.42 -39.86 51.90
CA THR A 139 44.66 -39.21 50.60
C THR A 139 43.57 -38.19 50.30
N LYS A 140 43.76 -37.41 49.23
CA LYS A 140 42.74 -36.53 48.65
C LYS A 140 41.38 -37.22 48.46
N ALA A 141 41.37 -38.54 48.24
CA ALA A 141 40.14 -39.32 48.14
C ALA A 141 39.35 -39.33 49.46
N VAL A 142 40.01 -39.44 50.62
CA VAL A 142 39.34 -39.42 51.94
C VAL A 142 38.67 -38.07 52.17
N SER A 143 39.41 -36.97 51.98
CA SER A 143 38.86 -35.61 52.13
C SER A 143 37.71 -35.33 51.15
N SER A 144 37.83 -35.78 49.90
CA SER A 144 36.78 -35.66 48.90
C SER A 144 35.53 -36.47 49.26
N CYS A 145 35.69 -37.68 49.81
CA CYS A 145 34.59 -38.49 50.30
C CYS A 145 33.83 -37.79 51.43
N GLN A 146 34.55 -37.25 52.41
CA GLN A 146 33.95 -36.52 53.54
C GLN A 146 33.16 -35.30 53.07
N ALA A 147 33.74 -34.49 52.18
CA ALA A 147 33.10 -33.29 51.65
C ALA A 147 31.75 -33.59 50.98
N ILE A 148 31.67 -34.68 50.20
CA ILE A 148 30.41 -35.10 49.57
C ILE A 148 29.38 -35.59 50.59
N LEU A 149 29.80 -36.36 51.60
CA LEU A 149 28.88 -36.83 52.64
C LEU A 149 28.33 -35.67 53.48
N GLU A 150 29.16 -34.66 53.76
CA GLU A 150 28.73 -33.40 54.40
C GLU A 150 27.74 -32.63 53.52
N GLU A 151 28.06 -32.43 52.23
CA GLU A 151 27.18 -31.75 51.26
C GLU A 151 25.80 -32.42 51.16
N LEU A 152 25.74 -33.75 51.26
CA LEU A 152 24.51 -34.54 51.19
C LEU A 152 23.84 -34.78 52.55
N ASN A 153 24.36 -34.22 53.64
CA ASN A 153 23.88 -34.45 55.00
C ASN A 153 23.75 -35.96 55.31
N ILE A 154 24.81 -36.72 55.04
CA ILE A 154 24.93 -38.14 55.39
C ILE A 154 25.82 -38.27 56.62
N SER A 155 25.35 -38.95 57.66
CA SER A 155 26.14 -39.19 58.87
C SER A 155 27.30 -40.14 58.56
N PHE A 156 28.51 -39.78 58.98
CA PHE A 156 29.69 -40.63 58.83
C PHE A 156 30.62 -40.49 60.05
N LYS A 157 31.48 -41.49 60.23
CA LYS A 157 32.55 -41.48 61.24
C LYS A 157 33.88 -41.82 60.55
N LYS A 158 34.89 -40.97 60.69
CA LYS A 158 36.27 -41.31 60.29
C LYS A 158 36.92 -42.09 61.45
N ASP A 159 37.47 -43.25 61.15
CA ASP A 159 38.28 -44.02 62.10
C ASP A 159 39.64 -44.32 61.45
N ASN A 160 40.71 -44.25 62.24
CA ASN A 160 42.07 -44.56 61.80
C ASN A 160 42.40 -46.04 62.01
N LYS A 161 41.51 -46.79 62.70
CA LYS A 161 41.55 -48.24 62.79
C LYS A 161 40.46 -48.80 61.88
N ILE A 162 40.81 -49.80 61.07
CA ILE A 162 39.85 -50.60 60.32
C ILE A 162 38.86 -51.19 61.34
N ASP A 163 37.57 -50.85 61.24
CA ASP A 163 36.56 -51.25 62.21
C ASP A 163 36.41 -52.77 62.21
N ALA A 164 36.81 -53.41 63.31
CA ALA A 164 36.77 -54.86 63.48
C ALA A 164 35.34 -55.43 63.59
N HIS A 165 34.31 -54.58 63.65
CA HIS A 165 32.89 -54.98 63.68
C HIS A 165 32.13 -54.67 62.40
N ALA A 166 32.77 -54.04 61.41
CA ALA A 166 32.32 -54.07 60.03
C ALA A 166 33.10 -55.18 59.29
N ILE A 167 32.42 -55.96 58.44
CA ILE A 167 33.13 -56.77 57.43
C ILE A 167 34.03 -55.79 56.69
N ASN A 168 35.33 -56.06 56.70
CA ASN A 168 36.31 -55.52 55.80
C ASN A 168 36.71 -56.70 54.91
N ILE A 169 36.48 -56.62 53.60
CA ILE A 169 36.94 -57.65 52.67
C ILE A 169 38.42 -57.37 52.41
N CYS A 170 39.25 -57.77 53.36
CA CYS A 170 40.57 -58.30 53.05
C CYS A 170 40.41 -59.80 52.79
N PHE A 171 41.21 -60.34 51.88
CA PHE A 171 41.21 -61.74 51.43
C PHE A 171 41.11 -62.72 52.64
N GLU A 172 40.01 -63.51 52.69
CA GLU A 172 39.61 -64.61 53.64
C GLU A 172 39.06 -64.24 55.06
N PRO A 173 38.33 -65.12 55.82
CA PRO A 173 36.86 -65.07 55.95
C PRO A 173 36.28 -64.78 57.37
N HIS A 174 35.03 -64.27 57.38
CA HIS A 174 33.90 -64.37 58.35
C HIS A 174 33.44 -63.19 59.27
N ASN A 175 32.11 -62.91 59.13
CA ASN A 175 31.03 -62.48 60.06
C ASN A 175 30.89 -61.04 60.64
N SER A 176 30.24 -60.12 59.89
CA SER A 176 29.21 -59.13 60.35
C SER A 176 28.60 -58.31 59.19
N ASN A 177 27.32 -57.90 59.23
CA ASN A 177 26.51 -57.51 58.04
C ASN A 177 26.79 -56.14 57.33
N ALA A 178 28.04 -55.70 57.20
CA ALA A 178 28.44 -54.45 56.53
C ALA A 178 29.01 -54.68 55.11
N LEU A 179 28.72 -53.78 54.17
CA LEU A 179 29.26 -53.83 52.81
C LEU A 179 30.52 -52.96 52.68
N VAL A 180 31.54 -53.49 51.99
CA VAL A 180 32.84 -52.84 51.79
C VAL A 180 33.01 -52.38 50.36
N ILE A 181 33.43 -51.14 50.21
CA ILE A 181 33.80 -50.56 48.92
C ILE A 181 35.23 -50.04 49.02
N ASN A 182 36.09 -50.50 48.11
CA ASN A 182 37.49 -50.13 48.08
C ASN A 182 37.73 -48.98 47.09
N VAL A 183 38.51 -47.99 47.50
CA VAL A 183 38.95 -46.87 46.67
C VAL A 183 40.45 -46.97 46.49
N PRO A 184 40.96 -47.38 45.31
CA PRO A 184 42.38 -47.52 45.12
C PRO A 184 43.05 -46.15 45.11
N SER A 185 44.10 -46.00 45.92
CA SER A 185 44.97 -44.84 45.88
C SER A 185 46.23 -45.16 45.10
N LEU A 186 46.46 -44.40 44.03
CA LEU A 186 47.57 -44.61 43.09
C LEU A 186 48.26 -43.28 42.79
N ASP A 187 49.58 -43.32 42.64
CA ASP A 187 50.34 -42.16 42.20
C ASP A 187 50.20 -42.01 40.67
N ALA A 188 49.47 -40.98 40.23
CA ALA A 188 49.23 -40.70 38.82
C ALA A 188 50.51 -40.29 38.05
N THR A 189 51.63 -40.03 38.74
CA THR A 189 52.91 -39.65 38.12
C THR A 189 53.77 -40.84 37.74
N GLN A 190 53.42 -42.06 38.17
CA GLN A 190 54.19 -43.28 37.91
C GLN A 190 53.48 -44.19 36.91
N ALA A 191 54.15 -44.48 35.78
CA ALA A 191 53.63 -45.40 34.76
C ALA A 191 53.34 -46.83 35.31
N THR A 192 54.05 -47.24 36.37
CA THR A 192 53.88 -48.55 37.03
C THR A 192 52.61 -48.66 37.87
N SER A 193 51.89 -47.56 38.12
CA SER A 193 50.70 -47.56 38.97
C SER A 193 49.45 -48.14 38.29
N ALA A 194 49.39 -48.17 36.95
CA ALA A 194 48.24 -48.75 36.24
C ALA A 194 48.24 -50.30 36.28
N PRO A 195 49.35 -51.03 36.05
CA PRO A 195 49.38 -52.49 36.24
C PRO A 195 49.08 -52.95 37.67
N GLN A 196 49.45 -52.16 38.70
CA GLN A 196 49.11 -52.46 40.10
C GLN A 196 47.60 -52.59 40.34
N LEU A 197 46.76 -51.91 39.54
CA LEU A 197 45.31 -52.06 39.61
C LEU A 197 44.84 -53.46 39.26
N LEU A 198 45.41 -54.07 38.22
CA LEU A 198 45.05 -55.44 37.84
C LEU A 198 45.27 -56.39 39.00
N ASP A 199 46.36 -56.21 39.76
CA ASP A 199 46.69 -57.05 40.90
C ASP A 199 45.76 -56.83 42.10
N ILE A 200 45.52 -55.56 42.50
CA ILE A 200 44.70 -55.29 43.69
C ILE A 200 43.22 -55.56 43.46
N THR A 201 42.71 -55.35 42.23
CA THR A 201 41.30 -55.57 41.89
C THR A 201 40.93 -57.03 41.65
N LYS A 202 41.87 -57.98 41.84
CA LYS A 202 41.63 -59.42 41.66
C LYS A 202 40.48 -59.95 42.51
N GLN A 203 40.21 -59.34 43.67
CA GLN A 203 39.05 -59.61 44.51
C GLN A 203 38.58 -58.31 45.17
N GLY A 204 37.34 -58.28 45.63
CA GLY A 204 36.68 -57.15 46.25
C GLY A 204 35.83 -56.33 45.28
N LEU A 205 35.11 -55.38 45.88
CA LEU A 205 34.29 -54.41 45.16
C LEU A 205 34.99 -53.05 45.21
N TRP A 206 35.18 -52.44 44.05
CA TRP A 206 36.03 -51.26 43.88
C TRP A 206 35.26 -50.11 43.24
N VAL A 207 35.70 -48.88 43.46
CA VAL A 207 35.15 -47.70 42.78
C VAL A 207 36.23 -46.63 42.70
N GLY A 208 36.33 -45.95 41.57
CA GLY A 208 36.99 -44.66 41.47
C GLY A 208 38.50 -44.63 41.80
N ILE A 209 39.37 -44.50 40.79
CA ILE A 209 40.81 -44.32 41.06
C ILE A 209 41.08 -42.94 41.66
N ASN A 210 41.54 -42.88 42.92
CA ASN A 210 41.68 -41.64 43.69
C ASN A 210 40.38 -40.80 43.78
N ARG A 211 39.20 -41.41 43.63
CA ARG A 211 37.89 -40.71 43.61
C ARG A 211 37.00 -41.12 44.77
N GLY A 212 37.24 -40.52 45.94
CA GLY A 212 36.37 -40.74 47.09
C GLY A 212 34.96 -40.17 46.94
N GLU A 213 34.76 -39.20 46.04
CA GLU A 213 33.42 -38.65 45.74
C GLU A 213 32.49 -39.73 45.19
N ASN A 214 32.98 -40.52 44.23
CA ASN A 214 32.17 -41.60 43.63
C ASN A 214 31.97 -42.77 44.60
N ALA A 215 32.88 -42.97 45.55
CA ALA A 215 32.69 -43.94 46.62
C ALA A 215 31.57 -43.54 47.59
N ALA A 216 31.56 -42.27 48.01
CA ALA A 216 30.48 -41.70 48.82
C ALA A 216 29.12 -41.85 48.11
N LEU A 217 29.05 -41.49 46.83
CA LEU A 217 27.81 -41.58 46.06
C LEU A 217 27.36 -43.03 45.81
N ALA A 218 28.30 -43.98 45.66
CA ALA A 218 27.97 -45.39 45.60
C ALA A 218 27.36 -45.86 46.94
N ALA A 219 27.95 -45.48 48.08
CA ALA A 219 27.41 -45.78 49.40
C ALA A 219 26.01 -45.18 49.60
N VAL A 220 25.79 -43.93 49.19
CA VAL A 220 24.47 -43.27 49.21
C VAL A 220 23.44 -44.03 48.38
N SER A 221 23.82 -44.50 47.18
CA SER A 221 22.95 -45.32 46.32
C SER A 221 22.58 -46.65 47.00
N ILE A 222 23.54 -47.32 47.64
CA ILE A 222 23.36 -48.62 48.31
C ILE A 222 22.49 -48.49 49.58
N LEU A 223 22.66 -47.40 50.33
CA LEU A 223 21.83 -47.09 51.51
C LEU A 223 20.39 -46.68 51.16
N GLY A 224 20.04 -46.61 49.87
CA GLY A 224 18.70 -46.28 49.39
C GLY A 224 18.39 -44.77 49.36
N GLU A 225 19.38 -43.92 49.59
CA GLU A 225 19.27 -42.45 49.61
C GLU A 225 19.27 -41.86 48.18
N HIS A 226 18.50 -42.45 47.27
CA HIS A 226 18.54 -42.16 45.83
C HIS A 226 18.19 -40.70 45.49
N GLU A 227 17.32 -40.05 46.26
CA GLU A 227 16.95 -38.64 46.03
C GLU A 227 18.11 -37.68 46.27
N LYS A 228 18.97 -37.96 47.27
CA LYS A 228 20.18 -37.15 47.53
C LYS A 228 21.17 -37.27 46.36
N LEU A 229 21.31 -38.47 45.79
CA LEU A 229 22.12 -38.69 44.59
C LEU A 229 21.56 -37.94 43.37
N LYS A 230 20.24 -37.92 43.15
CA LYS A 230 19.62 -37.14 42.07
C LYS A 230 19.87 -35.64 42.22
N GLN A 231 19.67 -35.10 43.43
CA GLN A 231 19.88 -33.68 43.71
C GLN A 231 21.32 -33.24 43.42
N TYR A 232 22.30 -34.02 43.88
CA TYR A 232 23.72 -33.76 43.62
C TYR A 232 24.04 -33.70 42.13
N ARG A 233 23.51 -34.65 41.35
CA ARG A 233 23.71 -34.68 39.89
C ARG A 233 23.08 -33.50 39.18
N GLU A 234 21.92 -33.04 39.64
CA GLU A 234 21.26 -31.88 39.05
C GLU A 234 22.08 -30.59 39.29
N ILE A 235 22.75 -30.47 40.44
CA ILE A 235 23.70 -29.38 40.73
C ILE A 235 24.89 -29.43 39.77
N LEU A 236 25.50 -30.60 39.59
CA LEU A 236 26.61 -30.77 38.65
C LEU A 236 26.19 -30.47 37.20
N ARG A 237 24.99 -30.93 36.80
CA ARG A 237 24.44 -30.67 35.47
C ARG A 237 24.25 -29.18 35.22
N LYS A 238 23.71 -28.43 36.19
CA LYS A 238 23.58 -26.97 36.08
C LYS A 238 24.94 -26.29 35.91
N LYS A 239 25.94 -26.66 36.70
CA LYS A 239 27.31 -26.11 36.57
C LYS A 239 27.89 -26.32 35.18
N VAL A 240 27.71 -27.50 34.58
CA VAL A 240 28.17 -27.79 33.22
C VAL A 240 27.44 -26.94 32.17
N ILE A 241 26.11 -26.82 32.27
CA ILE A 241 25.30 -26.00 31.35
C ILE A 241 25.67 -24.51 31.47
N ASP A 242 25.86 -24.00 32.68
CA ASP A 242 26.22 -22.60 32.89
C ASP A 242 27.64 -22.30 32.40
N THR A 243 28.56 -23.25 32.51
CA THR A 243 29.91 -23.12 31.95
C THR A 243 29.88 -23.16 30.42
N ASP A 244 29.09 -24.04 29.79
CA ASP A 244 28.93 -24.09 28.33
C ASP A 244 28.29 -22.81 27.78
N ARG A 245 27.27 -22.28 28.48
CA ARG A 245 26.67 -20.97 28.18
C ARG A 245 27.68 -19.83 28.22
N GLN A 246 28.65 -19.87 29.12
CA GLN A 246 29.72 -18.86 29.19
C GLN A 246 30.71 -18.95 28.02
N HIS A 247 30.74 -20.06 27.27
CA HIS A 247 31.65 -20.28 26.12
C HIS A 247 30.96 -20.10 24.75
N GLN A 248 29.64 -19.93 24.70
CA GLN A 248 28.92 -19.54 23.47
C GLN A 248 28.92 -18.00 23.32
N SER A 249 29.13 -17.50 22.09
CA SER A 249 29.10 -16.06 21.80
C SER A 249 27.83 -15.41 22.37
N ALA A 250 28.01 -14.43 23.25
CA ALA A 250 26.91 -13.66 23.85
C ALA A 250 25.95 -13.06 22.78
N TYR A 251 26.44 -12.85 21.56
CA TYR A 251 25.66 -12.34 20.42
C TYR A 251 24.69 -13.40 19.85
N ARG A 252 25.13 -14.66 19.75
CA ARG A 252 24.27 -15.78 19.28
C ARG A 252 23.21 -16.13 20.32
N LEU A 253 23.56 -16.05 21.60
CA LEU A 253 22.62 -16.24 22.72
C LEU A 253 21.56 -15.12 22.82
N ALA A 254 21.85 -13.93 22.28
CA ALA A 254 20.88 -12.84 22.13
C ALA A 254 19.94 -13.03 20.93
N GLY A 255 20.08 -14.13 20.17
CA GLY A 255 19.26 -14.41 18.99
C GLY A 255 19.72 -13.65 17.75
N VAL A 256 21.04 -13.59 17.51
CA VAL A 256 21.62 -13.00 16.28
C VAL A 256 22.58 -14.01 15.64
N ASP A 257 22.21 -14.55 14.48
CA ASP A 257 23.06 -15.45 13.68
C ASP A 257 23.79 -14.72 12.53
N ILE A 258 25.03 -14.31 12.80
CA ILE A 258 25.90 -13.62 11.82
C ILE A 258 26.25 -14.54 10.64
N ASP A 259 26.46 -15.84 10.88
CA ASP A 259 26.86 -16.80 9.85
C ASP A 259 25.75 -16.97 8.79
N ALA A 260 24.48 -16.94 9.23
CA ALA A 260 23.32 -17.02 8.33
C ALA A 260 23.15 -15.77 7.46
N ALA A 261 23.43 -14.59 8.02
CA ALA A 261 23.43 -13.34 7.26
C ALA A 261 24.55 -13.31 6.21
N ASP A 262 25.77 -13.74 6.57
CA ASP A 262 26.91 -13.82 5.66
C ASP A 262 26.66 -14.82 4.51
N GLU A 263 26.07 -15.98 4.80
CA GLU A 263 25.69 -16.96 3.79
C GLU A 263 24.68 -16.38 2.78
N ALA A 264 23.66 -15.66 3.26
CA ALA A 264 22.68 -15.01 2.41
C ALA A 264 23.35 -13.98 1.48
N VAL A 265 24.25 -13.15 2.03
CA VAL A 265 25.00 -12.14 1.27
C VAL A 265 25.87 -12.80 0.18
N GLU A 266 26.60 -13.88 0.49
CA GLU A 266 27.45 -14.57 -0.48
C GLU A 266 26.67 -15.15 -1.67
N ARG A 267 25.52 -15.77 -1.42
CA ARG A 267 24.62 -16.29 -2.48
C ARG A 267 24.17 -15.17 -3.43
N LEU A 268 24.05 -13.95 -2.91
CA LEU A 268 23.41 -12.82 -3.57
C LEU A 268 24.35 -11.83 -4.24
N LYS A 269 25.67 -11.95 -4.02
CA LYS A 269 26.68 -11.11 -4.69
C LYS A 269 26.52 -11.07 -6.21
N LYS A 270 26.08 -12.17 -6.83
CA LYS A 270 25.85 -12.25 -8.28
C LYS A 270 24.69 -11.33 -8.72
N HIS A 271 23.59 -11.31 -7.97
CA HIS A 271 22.43 -10.47 -8.29
C HIS A 271 22.78 -8.99 -8.13
N VAL A 272 23.38 -8.61 -7.00
CA VAL A 272 23.80 -7.22 -6.75
C VAL A 272 24.72 -6.70 -7.87
N ARG A 273 25.72 -7.50 -8.28
CA ARG A 273 26.66 -7.13 -9.36
C ARG A 273 25.97 -6.87 -10.70
N THR A 274 24.85 -7.52 -11.00
CA THR A 274 24.12 -7.27 -12.27
C THR A 274 23.52 -5.87 -12.34
N THR A 275 23.36 -5.18 -11.20
CA THR A 275 22.85 -3.81 -11.13
C THR A 275 23.92 -2.75 -11.37
N TYR A 276 25.21 -3.11 -11.37
CA TYR A 276 26.30 -2.14 -11.39
C TYR A 276 26.43 -1.49 -12.76
N THR A 277 26.40 -0.15 -12.76
CA THR A 277 26.80 0.65 -13.92
C THR A 277 28.30 0.92 -13.87
N LYS A 278 28.85 1.46 -14.97
CA LYS A 278 30.27 1.86 -15.05
C LYS A 278 30.68 2.93 -14.02
N ASN A 279 29.71 3.60 -13.41
CA ASN A 279 29.92 4.69 -12.47
C ASN A 279 30.08 4.19 -11.02
N VAL A 280 29.83 2.91 -10.74
CA VAL A 280 30.07 2.32 -9.41
C VAL A 280 31.57 2.07 -9.23
N LEU A 281 32.16 2.65 -8.19
CA LEU A 281 33.60 2.56 -7.92
C LEU A 281 33.94 1.55 -6.80
N SER A 282 32.94 1.11 -6.05
CA SER A 282 33.08 0.20 -4.91
C SER A 282 32.76 -1.26 -5.26
N ASN A 283 33.39 -2.21 -4.55
CA ASN A 283 33.06 -3.63 -4.64
C ASN A 283 32.05 -4.04 -3.55
N VAL A 284 31.25 -5.09 -3.80
CA VAL A 284 30.35 -5.68 -2.79
C VAL A 284 31.15 -6.07 -1.54
N GLY A 285 30.72 -5.57 -0.37
CA GLY A 285 31.40 -5.79 0.92
C GLY A 285 32.34 -4.65 1.36
N SER A 286 32.44 -3.57 0.59
CA SER A 286 33.14 -2.35 1.05
C SER A 286 32.41 -1.65 2.21
N PHE A 287 33.15 -0.84 2.95
CA PHE A 287 32.61 -0.02 4.06
C PHE A 287 31.49 0.93 3.60
N GLY A 288 31.56 1.43 2.37
CA GLY A 288 30.51 2.25 1.76
C GLY A 288 30.43 2.04 0.25
N GLY A 289 29.27 2.38 -0.32
CA GLY A 289 29.07 2.46 -1.76
C GLY A 289 29.67 3.76 -2.32
N LEU A 290 30.36 3.68 -3.47
CA LEU A 290 30.97 4.82 -4.14
C LEU A 290 30.42 4.94 -5.55
N PHE A 291 29.97 6.14 -5.95
CA PHE A 291 29.37 6.41 -7.25
C PHE A 291 29.91 7.70 -7.87
N GLU A 292 30.30 7.63 -9.15
CA GLU A 292 30.88 8.75 -9.89
C GLU A 292 29.81 9.61 -10.60
N LEU A 293 29.90 10.94 -10.45
CA LEU A 293 28.95 11.93 -11.01
C LEU A 293 29.50 12.75 -12.19
N SER A 294 30.61 12.32 -12.78
CA SER A 294 31.37 13.08 -13.80
C SER A 294 30.59 13.40 -15.08
N ALA A 295 29.44 12.74 -15.32
CA ALA A 295 28.58 12.94 -16.47
C ALA A 295 27.70 14.21 -16.42
N TYR A 296 27.56 14.86 -15.26
CA TYR A 296 26.63 15.97 -15.03
C TYR A 296 27.35 17.31 -14.89
N LYS A 297 26.75 18.39 -15.40
CA LYS A 297 27.33 19.74 -15.39
C LYS A 297 27.00 20.51 -14.11
N LYS A 298 25.73 20.52 -13.71
CA LYS A 298 25.23 21.19 -12.50
C LYS A 298 24.38 20.19 -11.70
N PRO A 299 24.97 19.08 -11.21
CA PRO A 299 24.22 18.02 -10.55
C PRO A 299 23.57 18.52 -9.26
N VAL A 300 22.28 18.22 -9.12
CA VAL A 300 21.56 18.30 -7.85
C VAL A 300 21.18 16.87 -7.47
N LEU A 301 21.58 16.45 -6.27
CA LEU A 301 21.20 15.15 -5.74
C LEU A 301 19.78 15.22 -5.17
N VAL A 302 18.98 14.23 -5.53
CA VAL A 302 17.62 14.03 -5.02
C VAL A 302 17.60 12.69 -4.32
N SER A 303 17.09 12.64 -3.09
CA SER A 303 17.03 11.40 -2.30
C SER A 303 15.65 11.18 -1.73
N SER A 304 15.21 9.92 -1.70
CA SER A 304 14.02 9.48 -0.95
C SER A 304 14.35 8.24 -0.12
N THR A 305 13.65 8.06 0.98
CA THR A 305 13.76 6.88 1.83
C THR A 305 12.37 6.42 2.22
N ASP A 306 12.01 5.21 1.82
CA ASP A 306 10.66 4.68 1.97
C ASP A 306 10.67 3.20 2.32
N GLY A 307 9.57 2.75 2.90
CA GLY A 307 9.31 1.33 3.14
C GLY A 307 8.16 0.82 2.28
N VAL A 308 8.01 -0.49 2.19
CA VAL A 308 6.85 -1.12 1.50
C VAL A 308 5.57 -1.01 2.33
N GLY A 309 5.71 -0.82 3.65
CA GLY A 309 4.59 -0.74 4.58
C GLY A 309 3.84 -2.07 4.71
N THR A 310 2.57 -2.01 5.13
CA THR A 310 1.79 -3.19 5.53
C THR A 310 1.58 -4.24 4.43
N LYS A 311 1.91 -3.93 3.16
CA LYS A 311 1.90 -4.91 2.07
C LYS A 311 2.82 -6.11 2.33
N VAL A 312 3.91 -5.93 3.10
CA VAL A 312 4.82 -7.05 3.47
C VAL A 312 4.09 -8.20 4.18
N ARG A 313 2.97 -7.93 4.86
CA ARG A 313 2.16 -8.97 5.51
C ARG A 313 1.57 -9.99 4.54
N LEU A 314 1.29 -9.60 3.29
CA LEU A 314 0.82 -10.54 2.24
C LEU A 314 1.92 -11.54 1.86
N ALA A 315 3.17 -11.12 1.91
CA ALA A 315 4.31 -11.97 1.63
C ALA A 315 4.53 -12.97 2.77
N TRP A 316 4.46 -12.51 4.03
CA TRP A 316 4.57 -13.38 5.21
C TRP A 316 3.55 -14.52 5.20
N THR A 317 2.28 -14.22 4.89
CA THR A 317 1.21 -15.23 4.92
C THR A 317 1.25 -16.21 3.74
N SER A 318 1.82 -15.81 2.60
CA SER A 318 1.89 -16.65 1.39
C SER A 318 3.23 -17.35 1.19
N GLY A 319 4.28 -16.94 1.91
CA GLY A 319 5.66 -17.38 1.68
C GLY A 319 6.26 -16.90 0.35
N LYS A 320 5.61 -15.95 -0.35
CA LYS A 320 6.06 -15.39 -1.64
C LYS A 320 6.59 -13.97 -1.43
N HIS A 321 7.91 -13.81 -1.47
CA HIS A 321 8.59 -12.54 -1.15
C HIS A 321 9.21 -11.84 -2.36
N ASP A 322 9.17 -12.50 -3.53
CA ASP A 322 9.89 -12.15 -4.76
C ASP A 322 9.50 -10.80 -5.38
N THR A 323 8.33 -10.25 -5.06
CA THR A 323 7.85 -8.97 -5.59
C THR A 323 8.08 -7.78 -4.66
N ILE A 324 8.29 -8.00 -3.36
CA ILE A 324 8.40 -6.93 -2.35
C ILE A 324 9.62 -6.03 -2.63
N GLY A 325 10.73 -6.61 -3.08
CA GLY A 325 11.91 -5.84 -3.47
C GLY A 325 11.65 -4.93 -4.68
N GLN A 326 10.85 -5.37 -5.65
CA GLN A 326 10.47 -4.54 -6.80
C GLN A 326 9.53 -3.41 -6.39
N ASP A 327 8.56 -3.71 -5.52
CA ASP A 327 7.65 -2.70 -4.95
C ASP A 327 8.42 -1.54 -4.32
N LEU A 328 9.43 -1.88 -3.52
CA LEU A 328 10.25 -0.91 -2.79
C LEU A 328 11.04 0.02 -3.72
N VAL A 329 11.77 -0.56 -4.67
CA VAL A 329 12.60 0.20 -5.61
C VAL A 329 11.73 1.08 -6.50
N ASN A 330 10.64 0.54 -7.05
CA ASN A 330 9.75 1.30 -7.93
C ASN A 330 9.08 2.46 -7.20
N HIS A 331 8.68 2.27 -5.93
CA HIS A 331 8.16 3.35 -5.10
C HIS A 331 9.16 4.50 -4.98
N CYS A 332 10.38 4.21 -4.53
CA CYS A 332 11.42 5.21 -4.33
C CYS A 332 11.82 5.91 -5.64
N VAL A 333 11.91 5.15 -6.75
CA VAL A 333 12.17 5.71 -8.09
C VAL A 333 11.09 6.70 -8.49
N ASN A 334 9.82 6.35 -8.27
CA ASN A 334 8.71 7.26 -8.58
C ASN A 334 8.73 8.54 -7.73
N ASP A 335 9.17 8.49 -6.47
CA ASP A 335 9.25 9.67 -5.60
C ASP A 335 10.31 10.67 -6.02
N ILE A 336 11.47 10.22 -6.49
CA ILE A 336 12.48 11.15 -7.01
C ILE A 336 12.17 11.59 -8.44
N LEU A 337 11.43 10.75 -9.19
CA LEU A 337 11.02 11.05 -10.56
C LEU A 337 10.14 12.29 -10.64
N VAL A 338 9.31 12.59 -9.63
CA VAL A 338 8.43 13.76 -9.65
C VAL A 338 9.19 15.10 -9.78
N GLN A 339 10.48 15.11 -9.46
CA GLN A 339 11.37 16.26 -9.61
C GLN A 339 12.24 16.20 -10.88
N GLY A 340 12.03 15.20 -11.74
CA GLY A 340 12.82 14.96 -12.95
C GLY A 340 14.12 14.19 -12.73
N ALA A 341 14.33 13.61 -11.54
CA ALA A 341 15.60 12.94 -11.22
C ALA A 341 15.78 11.61 -11.96
N THR A 342 16.99 11.40 -12.48
CA THR A 342 17.45 10.09 -12.94
C THR A 342 18.00 9.30 -11.76
N PRO A 343 17.50 8.08 -11.48
CA PRO A 343 18.05 7.21 -10.44
C PRO A 343 19.53 6.89 -10.66
N LEU A 344 20.34 6.91 -9.60
CA LEU A 344 21.75 6.53 -9.66
C LEU A 344 22.02 5.23 -8.90
N PHE A 345 21.77 5.27 -7.59
CA PHE A 345 22.02 4.13 -6.73
C PHE A 345 20.95 3.97 -5.64
N PHE A 346 20.84 2.74 -5.17
CA PHE A 346 19.89 2.30 -4.16
C PHE A 346 20.62 1.64 -3.00
N MET A 347 20.09 1.82 -1.80
CA MET A 347 20.54 1.16 -0.59
C MET A 347 19.35 0.56 0.15
N ASP A 348 19.56 -0.53 0.86
CA ASP A 348 18.49 -1.23 1.58
C ASP A 348 18.83 -1.53 3.05
N TYR A 349 17.80 -1.63 3.87
CA TYR A 349 17.86 -2.11 5.25
C TYR A 349 16.74 -3.12 5.47
N ILE A 350 17.09 -4.32 5.92
CA ILE A 350 16.16 -5.39 6.26
C ILE A 350 16.26 -5.68 7.76
N GLY A 351 15.22 -5.38 8.51
CA GLY A 351 15.10 -5.76 9.91
C GLY A 351 14.20 -6.99 10.03
N THR A 352 14.66 -8.07 10.67
CA THR A 352 13.87 -9.30 10.79
C THR A 352 14.02 -9.95 12.16
N GLY A 353 13.02 -10.74 12.58
CA GLY A 353 13.09 -11.49 13.83
C GLY A 353 13.96 -12.74 13.72
N LYS A 354 14.11 -13.28 12.50
CA LYS A 354 15.07 -14.34 12.19
C LYS A 354 15.50 -14.27 10.73
N VAL A 355 16.80 -14.39 10.48
CA VAL A 355 17.38 -14.47 9.14
C VAL A 355 17.13 -15.85 8.55
N TYR A 356 16.33 -15.85 7.49
CA TYR A 356 16.11 -17.00 6.61
C TYR A 356 16.72 -16.69 5.24
N PRO A 357 17.85 -17.32 4.86
CA PRO A 357 18.57 -16.98 3.63
C PRO A 357 17.70 -16.99 2.37
N GLU A 358 16.73 -17.90 2.28
CA GLU A 358 15.80 -18.04 1.16
C GLU A 358 14.79 -16.89 1.03
N VAL A 359 14.41 -16.26 2.14
CA VAL A 359 13.53 -15.08 2.16
C VAL A 359 14.32 -13.85 1.73
N ILE A 360 15.50 -13.66 2.32
CA ILE A 360 16.44 -12.60 1.96
C ILE A 360 16.80 -12.66 0.47
N GLU A 361 17.01 -13.87 -0.06
CA GLU A 361 17.32 -14.09 -1.46
C GLU A 361 16.21 -13.60 -2.39
N GLN A 362 14.94 -13.90 -2.06
CA GLN A 362 13.79 -13.42 -2.84
C GLN A 362 13.66 -11.90 -2.82
N LEU A 363 13.85 -11.27 -1.66
CA LEU A 363 13.77 -9.81 -1.51
C LEU A 363 14.84 -9.11 -2.37
N LEU A 364 16.10 -9.55 -2.23
CA LEU A 364 17.23 -8.98 -2.97
C LEU A 364 17.17 -9.26 -4.48
N LYS A 365 16.64 -10.42 -4.88
CA LYS A 365 16.39 -10.71 -6.30
C LYS A 365 15.37 -9.75 -6.89
N GLY A 366 14.28 -9.46 -6.18
CA GLY A 366 13.28 -8.48 -6.58
C GLY A 366 13.87 -7.07 -6.68
N MET A 367 14.61 -6.62 -5.67
CA MET A 367 15.29 -5.31 -5.70
C MET A 367 16.28 -5.20 -6.86
N SER A 368 17.10 -6.22 -7.07
CA SER A 368 18.09 -6.26 -8.16
C SER A 368 17.41 -6.18 -9.53
N LEU A 369 16.28 -6.86 -9.73
CA LEU A 369 15.52 -6.82 -10.97
C LEU A 369 15.00 -5.39 -11.26
N ALA A 370 14.39 -4.74 -10.29
CA ALA A 370 13.90 -3.37 -10.45
C ALA A 370 15.05 -2.36 -10.65
N CYS A 371 16.19 -2.55 -9.96
CA CYS A 371 17.39 -1.75 -10.16
C CYS A 371 17.89 -1.85 -11.61
N VAL A 372 17.98 -3.06 -12.18
CA VAL A 372 18.34 -3.27 -13.59
C VAL A 372 17.35 -2.59 -14.54
N GLN A 373 16.04 -2.72 -14.28
CA GLN A 373 14.99 -2.13 -15.12
C GLN A 373 15.00 -0.60 -15.12
N THR A 374 15.47 0.01 -14.04
CA THR A 374 15.50 1.47 -13.85
C THR A 374 16.86 2.09 -14.12
N GLY A 375 17.89 1.28 -14.39
CA GLY A 375 19.27 1.74 -14.53
C GLY A 375 19.93 2.15 -13.21
N THR A 376 19.34 1.77 -12.08
CA THR A 376 19.84 2.06 -10.72
C THR A 376 20.83 0.99 -10.28
N SER A 377 21.89 1.36 -9.54
CA SER A 377 22.83 0.40 -8.95
C SER A 377 22.55 0.14 -7.46
N LEU A 378 22.40 -1.11 -7.05
CA LEU A 378 22.23 -1.49 -5.65
C LEU A 378 23.61 -1.54 -4.96
N VAL A 379 24.00 -0.47 -4.27
CA VAL A 379 25.40 -0.28 -3.84
C VAL A 379 25.70 -0.77 -2.43
N LYS A 380 24.71 -0.79 -1.54
CA LYS A 380 24.90 -1.19 -0.14
C LYS A 380 23.57 -1.64 0.48
N GLY A 381 23.61 -2.71 1.27
CA GLY A 381 22.49 -3.17 2.08
C GLY A 381 22.94 -3.53 3.49
N GLU A 382 21.99 -3.64 4.40
CA GLU A 382 22.19 -4.11 5.78
C GLU A 382 21.07 -5.06 6.19
N ILE A 383 21.43 -6.17 6.86
CA ILE A 383 20.48 -7.17 7.36
C ILE A 383 20.66 -7.28 8.87
N ALA A 384 19.60 -6.98 9.62
CA ALA A 384 19.62 -6.98 11.07
C ALA A 384 18.62 -7.99 11.63
N GLU A 385 19.13 -9.05 12.28
CA GLU A 385 18.33 -9.92 13.15
C GLU A 385 18.12 -9.21 14.49
N ILE A 386 16.88 -8.82 14.79
CA ILE A 386 16.55 -8.04 16.00
C ILE A 386 15.27 -8.56 16.67
N ASN A 387 15.29 -8.67 18.00
CA ASN A 387 14.19 -9.18 18.84
C ASN A 387 12.97 -8.22 18.95
N ILE A 388 12.80 -7.29 18.00
CA ILE A 388 11.63 -6.42 17.87
C ILE A 388 10.54 -7.11 17.02
N TYR A 389 10.95 -7.84 15.99
CA TYR A 389 10.05 -8.57 15.10
C TYR A 389 9.83 -10.00 15.59
N LYS A 390 8.67 -10.58 15.29
CA LYS A 390 8.50 -12.03 15.47
C LYS A 390 9.35 -12.79 14.46
N LYS A 391 9.58 -14.07 14.74
CA LYS A 391 10.45 -14.96 13.98
C LYS A 391 10.27 -14.89 12.46
N ASP A 392 9.03 -14.83 11.98
CA ASP A 392 8.71 -14.85 10.54
C ASP A 392 8.29 -13.48 9.98
N GLU A 393 8.47 -12.42 10.76
CA GLU A 393 8.16 -11.03 10.39
C GLU A 393 9.46 -10.29 10.01
N TYR A 394 9.37 -9.39 9.03
CA TYR A 394 10.48 -8.51 8.63
C TYR A 394 9.95 -7.16 8.12
N ASP A 395 10.69 -6.10 8.34
CA ASP A 395 10.51 -4.82 7.66
C ASP A 395 11.64 -4.59 6.66
N ILE A 396 11.34 -3.84 5.61
CA ILE A 396 12.30 -3.51 4.56
C ILE A 396 12.16 -2.03 4.18
N VAL A 397 13.29 -1.34 4.24
CA VAL A 397 13.43 0.08 3.94
C VAL A 397 14.44 0.24 2.83
N GLY A 398 14.16 1.14 1.91
CA GLY A 398 15.02 1.48 0.79
C GLY A 398 15.33 2.96 0.78
N ALA A 399 16.55 3.30 0.41
CA ALA A 399 17.00 4.67 0.22
C ALA A 399 17.56 4.82 -1.19
N ILE A 400 16.97 5.71 -1.97
CA ILE A 400 17.40 6.01 -3.32
C ILE A 400 18.12 7.35 -3.37
N VAL A 401 19.14 7.42 -4.21
CA VAL A 401 19.77 8.67 -4.62
C VAL A 401 19.72 8.75 -6.14
N GLY A 402 19.15 9.84 -6.64
CA GLY A 402 19.16 10.23 -8.04
C GLY A 402 19.81 11.59 -8.23
N VAL A 403 19.82 12.02 -9.49
CA VAL A 403 20.41 13.29 -9.90
C VAL A 403 19.56 13.94 -10.99
N VAL A 404 19.52 15.26 -10.95
CA VAL A 404 18.88 16.10 -11.96
C VAL A 404 19.81 17.28 -12.24
N GLU A 405 19.83 17.75 -13.48
CA GLU A 405 20.49 19.03 -13.79
C GLU A 405 19.71 20.16 -13.13
N LYS A 406 20.40 21.08 -12.45
CA LYS A 406 19.76 22.17 -11.69
C LYS A 406 18.69 22.94 -12.49
N ASP A 407 18.92 23.13 -13.77
CA ASP A 407 18.05 23.90 -14.66
C ASP A 407 16.89 23.06 -15.25
N GLU A 408 16.86 21.74 -15.00
CA GLU A 408 15.86 20.79 -15.51
C GLU A 408 14.93 20.25 -14.40
N ILE A 409 15.03 20.78 -13.17
CA ILE A 409 14.19 20.36 -12.06
C ILE A 409 12.73 20.68 -12.35
N VAL A 410 11.88 19.66 -12.27
CA VAL A 410 10.43 19.82 -12.40
C VAL A 410 9.88 20.31 -11.05
N THR A 411 9.39 21.55 -11.02
CA THR A 411 8.95 22.22 -9.79
C THR A 411 7.46 22.55 -9.75
N GLY A 412 6.74 22.39 -10.87
CA GLY A 412 5.35 22.83 -10.97
C GLY A 412 5.15 24.33 -11.22
N GLN A 413 6.20 25.15 -11.16
CA GLN A 413 6.08 26.61 -11.27
C GLN A 413 5.60 27.08 -12.66
N THR A 414 5.81 26.28 -13.70
CA THR A 414 5.39 26.57 -15.08
C THR A 414 3.96 26.10 -15.38
N ILE A 415 3.27 25.49 -14.40
CA ILE A 415 1.86 25.13 -14.49
C ILE A 415 1.01 26.39 -14.60
N THR A 416 0.08 26.38 -15.56
CA THR A 416 -0.79 27.50 -15.89
C THR A 416 -2.23 27.02 -16.09
N LEU A 417 -3.18 27.97 -16.06
CA LEU A 417 -4.59 27.67 -16.28
C LEU A 417 -4.82 26.99 -17.63
N GLY A 418 -5.60 25.90 -17.62
CA GLY A 418 -5.94 25.13 -18.81
C GLY A 418 -4.92 24.06 -19.18
N ASP A 419 -3.79 23.90 -18.46
CA ASP A 419 -2.90 22.75 -18.64
C ASP A 419 -3.65 21.43 -18.37
N ALA A 420 -3.31 20.39 -19.13
CA ALA A 420 -3.94 19.09 -19.05
C ALA A 420 -3.39 18.28 -17.88
N ILE A 421 -4.24 17.50 -17.22
CA ILE A 421 -3.84 16.55 -16.19
C ILE A 421 -3.99 15.14 -16.77
N ILE A 422 -2.87 14.45 -16.95
CA ILE A 422 -2.84 13.07 -17.42
C ILE A 422 -2.65 12.13 -16.23
N GLY A 423 -3.59 11.22 -16.03
CA GLY A 423 -3.50 10.14 -15.05
C GLY A 423 -2.92 8.89 -15.68
N CYS A 424 -1.81 8.40 -15.13
CA CYS A 424 -1.20 7.13 -15.51
C CYS A 424 -1.76 6.00 -14.64
N ALA A 425 -2.24 4.94 -15.28
CA ALA A 425 -2.90 3.82 -14.62
C ALA A 425 -1.99 3.17 -13.55
N SER A 426 -2.56 2.87 -12.40
CA SER A 426 -2.02 1.86 -11.48
C SER A 426 -2.50 0.47 -11.90
N ASN A 427 -1.80 -0.56 -11.46
CA ASN A 427 -2.22 -1.96 -11.61
C ASN A 427 -2.83 -2.54 -10.32
N GLY A 428 -3.12 -1.69 -9.33
CA GLY A 428 -3.63 -2.07 -8.02
C GLY A 428 -3.36 -1.02 -6.96
N LEU A 429 -3.29 -1.44 -5.70
CA LEU A 429 -3.07 -0.54 -4.54
C LEU A 429 -1.63 0.00 -4.45
N HIS A 430 -0.72 -0.51 -5.28
CA HIS A 430 0.72 -0.26 -5.19
C HIS A 430 1.28 -0.68 -3.82
N THR A 431 1.57 0.25 -2.92
CA THR A 431 2.11 -0.02 -1.57
C THR A 431 1.35 0.72 -0.46
N ASN A 432 0.20 1.33 -0.78
CA ASN A 432 -0.57 2.15 0.17
C ASN A 432 -1.97 1.56 0.42
N GLY A 433 -2.55 1.84 1.59
CA GLY A 433 -3.89 1.36 1.97
C GLY A 433 -3.99 -0.10 2.43
N TYR A 434 -2.86 -0.83 2.49
CA TYR A 434 -2.85 -2.26 2.82
C TYR A 434 -3.31 -2.59 4.24
N THR A 435 -3.14 -1.70 5.22
CA THR A 435 -3.68 -1.92 6.58
C THR A 435 -5.20 -2.07 6.55
N LEU A 436 -5.89 -1.22 5.79
CA LEU A 436 -7.34 -1.26 5.64
C LEU A 436 -7.76 -2.45 4.77
N ALA A 437 -7.09 -2.66 3.64
CA ALA A 437 -7.40 -3.78 2.74
C ALA A 437 -7.27 -5.15 3.43
N LEU A 438 -6.21 -5.37 4.21
CA LEU A 438 -6.02 -6.61 4.97
C LEU A 438 -7.03 -6.79 6.10
N LYS A 439 -7.56 -5.70 6.66
CA LYS A 439 -8.62 -5.75 7.67
C LYS A 439 -9.96 -6.16 7.04
N ILE A 440 -10.26 -5.66 5.85
CA ILE A 440 -11.50 -5.95 5.13
C ILE A 440 -11.50 -7.40 4.61
N PHE A 441 -10.41 -7.82 3.99
CA PHE A 441 -10.32 -9.12 3.33
C PHE A 441 -9.69 -10.22 4.18
N SER A 442 -9.54 -10.03 5.51
CA SER A 442 -8.73 -10.92 6.36
C SER A 442 -9.09 -12.41 6.25
N GLU A 443 -10.38 -12.71 6.06
CA GLU A 443 -10.90 -14.08 5.97
C GLU A 443 -11.05 -14.57 4.52
N SER A 444 -10.95 -13.66 3.52
CA SER A 444 -11.27 -13.92 2.12
C SER A 444 -10.08 -13.75 1.16
N LEU A 445 -8.86 -13.51 1.66
CA LEU A 445 -7.66 -13.31 0.82
C LEU A 445 -7.46 -14.40 -0.24
N ASN A 446 -7.75 -15.66 0.09
CA ASN A 446 -7.57 -16.79 -0.83
C ASN A 446 -8.78 -17.05 -1.73
N ASP A 447 -9.86 -16.29 -1.58
CA ASP A 447 -11.04 -16.48 -2.40
C ASP A 447 -10.79 -15.99 -3.83
N TYR A 448 -11.21 -16.79 -4.79
CA TYR A 448 -11.32 -16.36 -6.18
C TYR A 448 -12.53 -15.44 -6.38
N ARG A 449 -12.38 -14.40 -7.18
CA ARG A 449 -13.46 -13.46 -7.53
C ARG A 449 -13.51 -13.30 -9.04
N GLU A 450 -14.68 -13.53 -9.63
CA GLU A 450 -14.86 -13.48 -11.08
C GLU A 450 -14.53 -12.08 -11.64
N GLU A 451 -14.90 -11.01 -10.91
CA GLU A 451 -14.62 -9.64 -11.34
C GLU A 451 -13.12 -9.30 -11.35
N LEU A 452 -12.31 -10.02 -10.57
CA LEU A 452 -10.84 -9.89 -10.55
C LEU A 452 -10.15 -10.86 -11.48
N SER A 453 -10.83 -11.93 -11.92
CA SER A 453 -10.25 -13.06 -12.65
C SER A 453 -9.05 -13.73 -11.94
N CYS A 454 -8.93 -13.54 -10.63
CA CYS A 454 -7.87 -14.08 -9.78
C CYS A 454 -8.33 -14.07 -8.31
N THR A 455 -7.47 -14.52 -7.40
CA THR A 455 -7.72 -14.40 -5.96
C THR A 455 -7.53 -12.97 -5.47
N ILE A 456 -8.16 -12.60 -4.35
CA ILE A 456 -7.95 -11.29 -3.72
C ILE A 456 -6.47 -11.09 -3.38
N HIS A 457 -5.78 -12.14 -2.90
CA HIS A 457 -4.34 -12.11 -2.62
C HIS A 457 -3.53 -11.72 -3.86
N GLU A 458 -3.79 -12.36 -5.00
CA GLU A 458 -3.10 -12.07 -6.26
C GLU A 458 -3.37 -10.65 -6.78
N ALA A 459 -4.61 -10.16 -6.64
CA ALA A 459 -4.96 -8.79 -6.99
C ALA A 459 -4.25 -7.76 -6.09
N LEU A 460 -4.07 -8.06 -4.81
CA LEU A 460 -3.36 -7.19 -3.86
C LEU A 460 -1.82 -7.31 -4.00
N ARG A 461 -1.29 -8.40 -4.54
CA ARG A 461 0.16 -8.64 -4.70
C ARG A 461 0.76 -7.99 -5.95
N GLN A 462 -0.03 -7.30 -6.77
CA GLN A 462 0.47 -6.65 -8.00
C GLN A 462 1.65 -5.70 -7.70
N ILE A 463 2.70 -5.76 -8.53
CA ILE A 463 3.94 -5.01 -8.34
C ILE A 463 3.67 -3.52 -8.57
N HIS A 464 4.18 -2.65 -7.71
CA HIS A 464 4.12 -1.20 -7.87
C HIS A 464 4.68 -0.80 -9.24
N THR A 465 3.85 -0.16 -10.07
CA THR A 465 4.23 0.27 -11.42
C THR A 465 5.37 1.29 -11.39
N CYS A 466 6.40 1.11 -12.23
CA CYS A 466 7.44 2.12 -12.43
C CYS A 466 7.05 3.07 -13.57
N TYR A 467 7.03 4.39 -13.30
CA TYR A 467 6.63 5.40 -14.30
C TYR A 467 7.81 6.11 -14.98
N LEU A 468 9.05 5.79 -14.59
CA LEU A 468 10.28 6.36 -15.17
C LEU A 468 10.35 6.20 -16.70
N PRO A 469 10.07 5.01 -17.29
CA PRO A 469 10.14 4.86 -18.75
C PRO A 469 9.16 5.77 -19.50
N ALA A 470 7.98 6.01 -18.92
CA ALA A 470 6.97 6.88 -19.52
C ALA A 470 7.44 8.35 -19.55
N ALA A 471 7.97 8.85 -18.43
CA ALA A 471 8.53 10.21 -18.37
C ALA A 471 9.72 10.39 -19.32
N GLN A 472 10.63 9.41 -19.38
CA GLN A 472 11.76 9.40 -20.31
C GLN A 472 11.31 9.46 -21.79
N GLU A 473 10.25 8.74 -22.15
CA GLU A 473 9.70 8.81 -23.51
C GLU A 473 9.11 10.18 -23.84
N LEU A 474 8.47 10.86 -22.87
CA LEU A 474 7.96 12.22 -23.06
C LEU A 474 9.11 13.20 -23.35
N TRP A 475 10.16 13.19 -22.52
CA TRP A 475 11.34 14.05 -22.73
C TRP A 475 12.05 13.75 -24.05
N LYS A 476 12.19 12.47 -24.42
CA LYS A 476 12.74 12.05 -25.73
C LYS A 476 11.94 12.60 -26.92
N ASN A 477 10.64 12.84 -26.74
CA ASN A 477 9.75 13.39 -27.76
C ASN A 477 9.56 14.92 -27.65
N ASN A 478 10.41 15.59 -26.86
CA ASN A 478 10.37 17.03 -26.59
C ASN A 478 9.02 17.51 -26.05
N ILE A 479 8.39 16.71 -25.18
CA ILE A 479 7.18 17.11 -24.47
C ILE A 479 7.59 17.67 -23.11
N ASP A 480 7.18 18.90 -22.83
CA ASP A 480 7.48 19.56 -21.55
C ASP A 480 6.54 19.06 -20.45
N ILE A 481 7.12 18.45 -19.41
CA ILE A 481 6.37 18.01 -18.23
C ILE A 481 6.46 19.11 -17.17
N LYS A 482 5.38 19.87 -17.03
CA LYS A 482 5.31 21.04 -16.14
C LYS A 482 5.23 20.66 -14.67
N GLY A 483 4.64 19.50 -14.38
CA GLY A 483 4.54 18.95 -13.03
C GLY A 483 4.24 17.46 -13.03
N MET A 484 4.65 16.80 -11.96
CA MET A 484 4.40 15.39 -11.71
C MET A 484 3.97 15.17 -10.27
N ALA A 485 3.11 14.17 -10.04
CA ALA A 485 2.75 13.74 -8.70
C ALA A 485 2.66 12.21 -8.64
N HIS A 486 3.38 11.62 -7.70
CA HIS A 486 3.28 10.20 -7.37
C HIS A 486 2.09 10.00 -6.43
N ILE A 487 1.16 9.12 -6.80
CA ILE A 487 -0.09 8.95 -6.05
C ILE A 487 0.06 7.83 -5.03
N THR A 488 0.43 8.21 -3.80
CA THR A 488 0.70 7.33 -2.66
C THR A 488 -0.38 7.45 -1.58
N GLY A 489 -0.03 7.33 -0.29
CA GLY A 489 -0.91 7.70 0.82
C GLY A 489 -1.42 9.14 0.64
N GLY A 490 -2.70 9.36 0.97
CA GLY A 490 -3.39 10.63 0.69
C GLY A 490 -4.05 10.71 -0.70
N GLY A 491 -3.82 9.71 -1.56
CA GLY A 491 -4.49 9.54 -2.84
C GLY A 491 -4.30 10.74 -3.78
N LEU A 492 -5.26 10.98 -4.68
CA LEU A 492 -5.19 12.13 -5.58
C LEU A 492 -5.28 13.46 -4.80
N VAL A 493 -6.05 13.45 -3.71
CA VAL A 493 -6.42 14.64 -2.92
C VAL A 493 -5.21 15.32 -2.29
N GLU A 494 -4.31 14.56 -1.68
CA GLU A 494 -3.18 15.13 -0.93
C GLU A 494 -1.89 15.20 -1.76
N ASN A 495 -1.77 14.43 -2.86
CA ASN A 495 -0.52 14.36 -3.63
C ASN A 495 -0.47 15.37 -4.78
N ILE A 496 -1.56 15.60 -5.53
CA ILE A 496 -1.57 16.58 -6.63
C ILE A 496 -1.28 18.01 -6.14
N PRO A 497 -1.86 18.51 -5.03
CA PRO A 497 -1.60 19.87 -4.54
C PRO A 497 -0.14 20.23 -4.31
N ARG A 498 0.72 19.23 -4.02
CA ARG A 498 2.14 19.43 -3.71
C ARG A 498 2.92 20.04 -4.88
N ILE A 499 2.45 19.85 -6.11
CA ILE A 499 3.10 20.38 -7.33
C ILE A 499 2.38 21.59 -7.92
N LEU A 500 1.21 21.98 -7.39
CA LEU A 500 0.46 23.12 -7.94
C LEU A 500 1.07 24.46 -7.51
N PRO A 501 0.97 25.53 -8.32
CA PRO A 501 1.15 26.91 -7.88
C PRO A 501 0.06 27.37 -6.90
N GLU A 502 0.34 28.38 -6.06
CA GLU A 502 -0.60 28.92 -5.05
C GLU A 502 -1.93 29.42 -5.64
N THR A 503 -1.97 29.74 -6.92
CA THR A 503 -3.14 30.29 -7.62
C THR A 503 -3.90 29.25 -8.45
N CYS A 504 -3.56 27.96 -8.31
CA CYS A 504 -4.07 26.89 -9.17
C CYS A 504 -4.76 25.79 -8.35
N ASP A 505 -5.87 25.27 -8.87
CA ASP A 505 -6.52 24.04 -8.42
C ASP A 505 -6.40 22.99 -9.54
N ALA A 506 -6.45 21.71 -9.16
CA ALA A 506 -6.57 20.60 -10.09
C ALA A 506 -8.02 20.15 -10.17
N LEU A 507 -8.64 20.31 -11.33
CA LEU A 507 -10.02 19.91 -11.56
C LEU A 507 -10.03 18.52 -12.19
N ILE A 508 -10.41 17.52 -11.42
CA ILE A 508 -10.42 16.11 -11.79
C ILE A 508 -11.84 15.70 -12.20
N VAL A 509 -11.97 15.08 -13.36
CA VAL A 509 -13.22 14.53 -13.87
C VAL A 509 -13.31 13.08 -13.44
N LYS A 510 -14.14 12.78 -12.44
CA LYS A 510 -14.48 11.41 -12.04
C LYS A 510 -15.02 10.65 -13.26
N GLU A 511 -14.85 9.33 -13.28
CA GLU A 511 -15.26 8.45 -14.40
C GLU A 511 -14.49 8.65 -15.72
N SER A 512 -13.51 9.55 -15.78
CA SER A 512 -12.64 9.70 -16.97
C SER A 512 -11.57 8.60 -17.10
N TRP A 513 -11.44 7.73 -16.10
CA TRP A 513 -10.58 6.55 -16.13
C TRP A 513 -11.29 5.32 -15.58
N ASN A 514 -10.73 4.15 -15.85
CA ASN A 514 -11.25 2.89 -15.34
C ASN A 514 -10.77 2.62 -13.90
N ILE A 515 -11.70 2.62 -12.94
CA ILE A 515 -11.44 2.22 -11.56
C ILE A 515 -11.45 0.69 -11.48
N LEU A 516 -10.30 0.09 -11.10
CA LEU A 516 -10.13 -1.36 -11.00
C LEU A 516 -11.15 -2.00 -10.02
N PRO A 517 -11.64 -3.23 -10.31
CA PRO A 517 -12.67 -3.88 -9.49
C PRO A 517 -12.28 -4.04 -8.01
N ILE A 518 -10.98 -4.20 -7.69
CA ILE A 518 -10.50 -4.32 -6.31
C ILE A 518 -10.87 -3.10 -5.45
N PHE A 519 -10.88 -1.89 -6.01
CA PHE A 519 -11.28 -0.68 -5.29
C PHE A 519 -12.79 -0.65 -5.04
N LYS A 520 -13.59 -1.07 -6.02
CA LYS A 520 -15.05 -1.19 -5.88
C LYS A 520 -15.42 -2.21 -4.81
N MET A 521 -14.69 -3.32 -4.76
CA MET A 521 -14.85 -4.33 -3.71
C MET A 521 -14.45 -3.80 -2.33
N LEU A 522 -13.29 -3.15 -2.21
CA LEU A 522 -12.86 -2.50 -0.97
C LEU A 522 -13.91 -1.54 -0.44
N GLN A 523 -14.46 -0.70 -1.32
CA GLN A 523 -15.50 0.26 -0.98
C GLN A 523 -16.77 -0.44 -0.47
N LYS A 524 -17.24 -1.45 -1.21
CA LYS A 524 -18.47 -2.18 -0.90
C LYS A 524 -18.36 -3.02 0.38
N GLU A 525 -17.31 -3.84 0.48
CA GLU A 525 -17.11 -4.75 1.62
C GLU A 525 -16.66 -4.01 2.88
N GLY A 526 -15.90 -2.92 2.74
CA GLY A 526 -15.49 -2.06 3.85
C GLY A 526 -16.51 -1.02 4.27
N ASN A 527 -17.62 -0.87 3.53
CA ASN A 527 -18.60 0.22 3.71
C ASN A 527 -17.92 1.60 3.79
N ILE A 528 -16.98 1.86 2.87
CA ILE A 528 -16.16 3.07 2.85
C ILE A 528 -16.83 4.14 2.00
N THR A 529 -16.85 5.39 2.46
CA THR A 529 -17.36 6.51 1.67
C THR A 529 -16.48 6.76 0.44
N GLU A 530 -17.05 7.29 -0.65
CA GLU A 530 -16.26 7.62 -1.85
C GLU A 530 -15.12 8.62 -1.53
N GLU A 531 -15.39 9.62 -0.69
CA GLU A 531 -14.41 10.62 -0.27
C GLU A 531 -13.20 9.97 0.42
N GLU A 532 -13.46 9.05 1.36
CA GLU A 532 -12.40 8.32 2.06
C GLU A 532 -11.64 7.38 1.10
N MET A 533 -12.32 6.76 0.14
CA MET A 533 -11.67 5.94 -0.89
C MET A 533 -10.63 6.76 -1.69
N PHE A 534 -11.00 7.97 -2.13
CA PHE A 534 -10.09 8.86 -2.88
C PHE A 534 -8.97 9.46 -2.04
N ARG A 535 -9.14 9.52 -0.72
CA ARG A 535 -8.10 9.98 0.22
C ARG A 535 -7.12 8.87 0.61
N VAL A 536 -7.58 7.62 0.68
CA VAL A 536 -6.74 6.49 1.11
C VAL A 536 -6.06 5.80 -0.06
N PHE A 537 -6.76 5.62 -1.17
CA PHE A 537 -6.31 4.82 -2.30
C PHE A 537 -6.03 5.68 -3.53
N ASN A 538 -5.22 5.13 -4.44
CA ASN A 538 -4.90 5.74 -5.72
C ASN A 538 -6.07 5.66 -6.74
N MET A 539 -7.10 4.86 -6.44
CA MET A 539 -8.33 4.70 -7.24
C MET A 539 -8.12 4.32 -8.71
N GLY A 540 -6.97 3.72 -9.05
CA GLY A 540 -6.63 3.33 -10.42
C GLY A 540 -5.64 4.27 -11.11
N ILE A 541 -5.24 5.38 -10.50
CA ILE A 541 -4.23 6.31 -11.03
C ILE A 541 -3.03 6.33 -10.09
N GLY A 542 -1.90 5.75 -10.50
CA GLY A 542 -0.70 5.68 -9.67
C GLY A 542 0.27 6.86 -9.82
N PHE A 543 0.14 7.62 -10.91
CA PHE A 543 1.01 8.76 -11.20
C PHE A 543 0.27 9.79 -12.04
N VAL A 544 0.57 11.07 -11.85
CA VAL A 544 -0.02 12.20 -12.59
C VAL A 544 1.08 12.99 -13.27
N MET A 545 0.86 13.34 -14.54
CA MET A 545 1.73 14.22 -15.33
C MET A 545 0.92 15.40 -15.86
N ILE A 546 1.41 16.62 -15.64
CA ILE A 546 0.78 17.87 -16.09
C ILE A 546 1.56 18.41 -17.28
N VAL A 547 0.87 18.60 -18.40
CA VAL A 547 1.44 19.06 -19.68
C VAL A 547 0.56 20.14 -20.30
N SER A 548 1.05 20.81 -21.34
CA SER A 548 0.19 21.75 -22.07
C SER A 548 -0.99 21.03 -22.74
N GLN A 549 -2.15 21.71 -22.83
CA GLN A 549 -3.34 21.15 -23.50
C GLN A 549 -3.07 20.72 -24.95
N ALA A 550 -2.12 21.39 -25.63
CA ALA A 550 -1.76 21.09 -27.01
C ALA A 550 -0.96 19.78 -27.14
N GLU A 551 -0.18 19.41 -26.12
CA GLU A 551 0.67 18.22 -26.12
C GLU A 551 -0.01 16.98 -25.53
N LYS A 552 -1.15 17.16 -24.85
CA LYS A 552 -1.89 16.11 -24.14
C LYS A 552 -2.01 14.79 -24.91
N GLN A 553 -2.52 14.84 -26.13
CA GLN A 553 -2.77 13.63 -26.93
C GLN A 553 -1.46 12.89 -27.25
N LYS A 554 -0.43 13.62 -27.65
CA LYS A 554 0.89 13.05 -27.95
C LYS A 554 1.55 12.46 -26.70
N ALA A 555 1.38 13.12 -25.54
CA ALA A 555 1.88 12.63 -24.27
C ALA A 555 1.22 11.30 -23.87
N MET A 556 -0.10 11.20 -23.97
CA MET A 556 -0.84 9.96 -23.70
C MET A 556 -0.39 8.80 -24.62
N GLU A 557 -0.18 9.08 -25.91
CA GLU A 557 0.34 8.09 -26.86
C GLU A 557 1.77 7.62 -26.50
N CYS A 558 2.62 8.53 -26.03
CA CYS A 558 3.98 8.19 -25.58
C CYS A 558 3.96 7.31 -24.33
N ILE A 559 3.14 7.62 -23.33
CA ILE A 559 2.99 6.83 -22.11
C ILE A 559 2.53 5.40 -22.45
N LYS A 560 1.56 5.27 -23.36
CA LYS A 560 1.00 3.98 -23.78
C LYS A 560 2.02 3.02 -24.41
N LYS A 561 3.09 3.53 -25.03
CA LYS A 561 4.17 2.67 -25.60
C LYS A 561 4.86 1.81 -24.55
N HIS A 562 4.82 2.20 -23.28
CA HIS A 562 5.43 1.49 -22.16
C HIS A 562 4.42 0.61 -21.41
N GLY A 563 3.28 0.29 -22.02
CA GLY A 563 2.26 -0.60 -21.45
C GLY A 563 1.48 0.01 -20.28
N ILE A 564 1.54 1.34 -20.12
CA ILE A 564 0.80 2.08 -19.10
C ILE A 564 -0.36 2.79 -19.77
N ASP A 565 -1.59 2.48 -19.35
CA ASP A 565 -2.74 3.24 -19.82
C ASP A 565 -2.67 4.68 -19.27
N ALA A 566 -2.97 5.65 -20.14
CA ALA A 566 -2.99 7.06 -19.82
C ALA A 566 -4.39 7.62 -20.06
N TYR A 567 -4.89 8.39 -19.11
CA TYR A 567 -6.23 8.98 -19.13
C TYR A 567 -6.15 10.50 -19.05
N ASP A 568 -7.00 11.19 -19.81
CA ASP A 568 -7.24 12.61 -19.62
C ASP A 568 -8.16 12.78 -18.42
N ILE A 569 -7.57 13.02 -17.25
CA ILE A 569 -8.32 13.01 -15.99
C ILE A 569 -8.80 14.39 -15.57
N GLY A 570 -8.46 15.45 -16.32
CA GLY A 570 -8.84 16.80 -15.95
C GLY A 570 -7.91 17.89 -16.45
N MET A 571 -8.00 19.05 -15.81
CA MET A 571 -7.21 20.22 -16.18
C MET A 571 -6.92 21.13 -14.98
N ILE A 572 -5.98 22.04 -15.16
CA ILE A 572 -5.64 23.06 -14.18
C ILE A 572 -6.63 24.23 -14.26
N SER A 573 -7.19 24.61 -13.12
CA SER A 573 -8.12 25.75 -12.97
C SER A 573 -7.59 26.79 -11.99
N SER A 574 -8.22 27.96 -11.94
CA SER A 574 -7.87 29.00 -10.98
C SER A 574 -8.29 28.56 -9.57
N GLY A 575 -7.42 28.78 -8.58
CA GLY A 575 -7.53 28.04 -7.34
C GLY A 575 -6.60 28.45 -6.20
N SER A 576 -6.53 27.60 -5.19
CA SER A 576 -5.68 27.75 -4.01
C SER A 576 -5.08 26.41 -3.56
N LYS A 577 -4.52 25.64 -4.51
CA LYS A 577 -3.88 24.32 -4.33
C LYS A 577 -4.80 23.21 -3.82
N ASN A 578 -6.00 23.09 -4.38
CA ASN A 578 -6.94 22.02 -4.07
C ASN A 578 -7.15 21.08 -5.24
N VAL A 579 -7.64 19.87 -4.94
CA VAL A 579 -8.23 18.97 -5.92
C VAL A 579 -9.75 19.13 -5.86
N ILE A 580 -10.36 19.46 -7.00
CA ILE A 580 -11.81 19.56 -7.14
C ILE A 580 -12.25 18.38 -7.99
N PHE A 581 -13.07 17.50 -7.44
CA PHE A 581 -13.67 16.43 -8.22
C PHE A 581 -14.98 16.89 -8.86
N SER A 582 -15.16 16.53 -10.12
CA SER A 582 -16.34 16.81 -10.93
C SER A 582 -16.81 15.51 -11.60
N ASN A 583 -18.10 15.34 -11.83
CA ASN A 583 -18.59 14.23 -12.66
C ASN A 583 -18.79 14.72 -14.11
N PRO A 584 -18.67 13.85 -15.13
CA PRO A 584 -18.89 14.24 -16.54
C PRO A 584 -20.34 14.71 -16.79
N SER A 585 -21.26 14.28 -15.93
CA SER A 585 -22.72 14.39 -16.06
C SER A 585 -23.40 15.48 -15.25
N MET A 586 -22.75 16.04 -14.22
CA MET A 586 -23.28 17.25 -13.57
C MET A 586 -23.12 18.30 -14.65
N THR A 587 -24.08 19.09 -15.12
CA THR A 587 -25.43 19.42 -14.71
C THR A 587 -25.56 20.63 -13.75
N LEU A 588 -25.38 21.91 -14.14
CA LEU A 588 -25.74 23.03 -13.25
C LEU A 588 -27.23 23.27 -13.39
N ASP A 589 -28.03 22.57 -12.61
CA ASP A 589 -29.49 22.67 -12.75
C ASP A 589 -30.04 23.85 -11.94
N LYS A 590 -29.52 24.05 -10.73
CA LYS A 590 -29.93 25.08 -9.80
C LYS A 590 -28.81 25.42 -8.83
N THR A 591 -28.96 26.55 -8.17
CA THR A 591 -28.11 27.03 -7.08
C THR A 591 -28.95 27.44 -5.87
N ASP A 592 -28.40 27.34 -4.67
CA ASP A 592 -29.09 27.64 -3.41
C ASP A 592 -28.14 28.29 -2.39
N PHE A 593 -27.32 29.22 -2.87
CA PHE A 593 -26.38 29.97 -2.04
C PHE A 593 -27.11 30.97 -1.12
N THR A 594 -26.95 30.80 0.20
CA THR A 594 -27.66 31.61 1.20
C THR A 594 -27.00 32.96 1.47
N GLY A 595 -25.70 33.12 1.17
CA GLY A 595 -24.97 34.36 1.40
C GLY A 595 -25.20 35.49 0.39
N LEU A 596 -25.85 35.20 -0.75
CA LEU A 596 -25.93 36.12 -1.90
C LEU A 596 -27.17 37.04 -1.93
N GLY A 597 -28.08 36.92 -0.97
CA GLY A 597 -29.28 37.76 -0.88
C GLY A 597 -30.56 37.10 -1.38
N GLU A 598 -31.53 37.90 -1.83
CA GLU A 598 -32.83 37.42 -2.28
C GLU A 598 -32.70 36.66 -3.61
N LYS A 599 -33.13 35.40 -3.64
CA LYS A 599 -33.07 34.54 -4.82
C LYS A 599 -34.31 34.70 -5.71
N TYR A 600 -34.09 34.94 -7.00
CA TYR A 600 -35.08 34.81 -8.06
C TYR A 600 -34.62 33.78 -9.10
N GLU A 601 -35.40 32.72 -9.27
CA GLU A 601 -35.11 31.65 -10.21
C GLU A 601 -35.80 31.92 -11.56
N GLY A 602 -35.00 32.18 -12.60
CA GLY A 602 -35.46 32.27 -13.98
C GLY A 602 -35.42 30.94 -14.71
N LYS A 603 -35.77 30.93 -16.01
CA LYS A 603 -35.77 29.71 -16.86
C LYS A 603 -34.38 29.09 -17.03
N VAL A 604 -33.35 29.93 -17.16
CA VAL A 604 -31.96 29.54 -17.46
C VAL A 604 -30.97 30.12 -16.46
N ARG A 605 -31.40 31.03 -15.58
CA ARG A 605 -30.51 31.76 -14.67
C ARG A 605 -31.07 31.81 -13.27
N ASP A 606 -30.19 31.65 -12.29
CA ASP A 606 -30.48 31.93 -10.90
C ASP A 606 -29.92 33.30 -10.56
N ASN A 607 -30.76 34.18 -10.02
CA ASN A 607 -30.40 35.56 -9.72
C ASN A 607 -30.43 35.76 -8.22
N TYR A 608 -29.44 36.47 -7.69
CA TYR A 608 -29.33 36.82 -6.28
C TYR A 608 -29.11 38.31 -6.12
N SER A 609 -30.03 39.02 -5.49
CA SER A 609 -29.93 40.47 -5.30
C SER A 609 -29.56 40.83 -3.87
N LYS A 610 -28.50 41.64 -3.71
CA LYS A 610 -27.99 42.13 -2.42
C LYS A 610 -27.27 43.47 -2.60
N ASN A 611 -27.54 44.44 -1.72
CA ASN A 611 -26.84 45.73 -1.65
C ASN A 611 -26.75 46.50 -2.99
N GLY A 612 -27.83 46.50 -3.80
CA GLY A 612 -27.84 47.20 -5.10
C GLY A 612 -27.03 46.52 -6.21
N GLN A 613 -26.59 45.27 -5.99
CA GLN A 613 -25.98 44.40 -6.98
C GLN A 613 -26.79 43.13 -7.16
N ARG A 614 -26.69 42.53 -8.34
CA ARG A 614 -27.27 41.23 -8.65
C ARG A 614 -26.16 40.28 -9.11
N THR A 615 -26.07 39.11 -8.47
CA THR A 615 -25.27 38.00 -8.93
C THR A 615 -26.14 37.11 -9.80
N ILE A 616 -25.80 37.02 -11.08
CA ILE A 616 -26.49 36.22 -12.08
C ILE A 616 -25.67 34.96 -12.32
N ILE A 617 -26.24 33.79 -12.05
CA ILE A 617 -25.62 32.49 -12.28
C ILE A 617 -26.34 31.82 -13.45
N THR A 618 -25.64 31.66 -14.57
CA THR A 618 -26.20 31.03 -15.76
C THR A 618 -26.05 29.52 -15.65
N THR A 619 -27.21 28.86 -15.56
CA THR A 619 -27.36 27.41 -15.39
C THR A 619 -27.29 26.69 -16.74
N ASP A 620 -27.14 25.37 -16.70
CA ASP A 620 -27.14 24.50 -17.89
C ASP A 620 -28.55 24.17 -18.39
N ARG A 621 -29.58 24.66 -17.70
CA ARG A 621 -30.97 24.44 -18.06
C ARG A 621 -31.26 24.88 -19.48
N LEU A 622 -31.87 23.99 -20.24
CA LEU A 622 -32.42 24.26 -21.56
C LEU A 622 -33.92 24.44 -21.45
N SER A 623 -34.40 25.62 -21.85
CA SER A 623 -35.84 25.87 -22.00
C SER A 623 -36.24 25.95 -23.47
N ALA A 624 -37.36 25.32 -23.82
CA ALA A 624 -38.08 25.55 -25.07
C ALA A 624 -39.59 25.44 -24.83
N PHE A 625 -40.39 26.15 -25.64
CA PHE A 625 -41.86 26.22 -25.49
C PHE A 625 -42.27 26.58 -24.04
N ASP A 626 -41.56 27.56 -23.45
CA ASP A 626 -41.77 28.06 -22.09
C ASP A 626 -41.63 27.05 -20.94
N ARG A 627 -41.10 25.84 -21.21
CA ARG A 627 -40.81 24.83 -20.21
C ARG A 627 -39.31 24.55 -20.12
N ILE A 628 -38.83 24.29 -18.90
CA ILE A 628 -37.49 23.76 -18.66
C ILE A 628 -37.53 22.27 -19.00
N LEU A 629 -36.67 21.83 -19.92
CA LEU A 629 -36.73 20.50 -20.52
C LEU A 629 -35.78 19.52 -19.86
N CYS A 630 -34.52 19.91 -19.80
CA CYS A 630 -33.39 19.18 -19.22
C CYS A 630 -32.24 20.16 -19.05
N SER A 631 -31.08 19.67 -18.66
CA SER A 631 -29.86 20.44 -18.64
C SER A 631 -28.85 19.90 -19.63
N ILE A 632 -28.09 20.82 -20.22
CA ILE A 632 -27.14 20.57 -21.30
C ILE A 632 -25.75 20.90 -20.77
N PRO A 633 -24.82 19.94 -20.71
CA PRO A 633 -23.47 20.19 -20.20
C PRO A 633 -22.83 21.43 -20.83
N LEU A 634 -22.23 22.28 -20.00
CA LEU A 634 -21.45 23.47 -20.40
C LEU A 634 -22.26 24.60 -21.06
N LYS A 635 -23.58 24.44 -21.24
CA LYS A 635 -24.44 25.48 -21.84
C LYS A 635 -24.38 26.78 -21.06
N GLY A 636 -24.44 26.72 -19.73
CA GLY A 636 -24.45 27.91 -18.89
C GLY A 636 -23.15 28.70 -19.00
N GLN A 637 -22.03 27.98 -19.09
CA GLN A 637 -20.70 28.57 -19.30
C GLN A 637 -20.63 29.27 -20.66
N VAL A 638 -21.03 28.56 -21.73
CA VAL A 638 -21.07 29.09 -23.10
C VAL A 638 -21.84 30.39 -23.15
N LEU A 639 -23.06 30.40 -22.60
CA LEU A 639 -23.95 31.56 -22.68
C LEU A 639 -23.40 32.77 -21.92
N ASN A 640 -22.90 32.56 -20.70
CA ASN A 640 -22.38 33.65 -19.89
C ASN A 640 -21.10 34.25 -20.47
N GLN A 641 -20.17 33.42 -20.95
CA GLN A 641 -18.95 33.90 -21.63
C GLN A 641 -19.27 34.60 -22.96
N MET A 642 -20.30 34.16 -23.68
CA MET A 642 -20.74 34.82 -24.91
C MET A 642 -21.41 36.17 -24.62
N ALA A 643 -22.26 36.25 -23.58
CA ALA A 643 -22.83 37.50 -23.12
C ALA A 643 -21.74 38.50 -22.70
N GLN A 644 -20.73 38.04 -21.93
CA GLN A 644 -19.55 38.84 -21.58
C GLN A 644 -18.83 39.38 -22.83
N PHE A 645 -18.57 38.52 -23.82
CA PHE A 645 -17.94 38.94 -25.07
C PHE A 645 -18.72 40.07 -25.74
N TRP A 646 -20.05 39.95 -25.86
CA TRP A 646 -20.87 40.95 -26.53
C TRP A 646 -21.01 42.25 -25.76
N PHE A 647 -21.10 42.19 -24.43
CA PHE A 647 -21.08 43.40 -23.61
C PHE A 647 -19.78 44.19 -23.80
N GLU A 648 -18.64 43.50 -23.94
CA GLU A 648 -17.36 44.15 -24.24
C GLU A 648 -17.32 44.69 -25.68
N GLN A 649 -17.83 43.96 -26.67
CA GLN A 649 -17.89 44.38 -28.08
C GLN A 649 -18.84 45.56 -28.33
N THR A 650 -19.73 45.89 -27.40
CA THR A 650 -20.78 46.90 -27.59
C THR A 650 -20.78 48.02 -26.55
N LYS A 651 -19.81 48.02 -25.63
CA LYS A 651 -19.71 49.02 -24.55
C LYS A 651 -19.59 50.46 -25.03
N ASP A 652 -19.10 50.68 -26.25
CA ASP A 652 -19.00 51.99 -26.90
C ASP A 652 -20.35 52.52 -27.40
N ILE A 653 -21.35 51.64 -27.57
CA ILE A 653 -22.69 51.98 -28.10
C ILE A 653 -23.65 52.31 -26.95
N CYS A 654 -23.68 51.47 -25.92
CA CYS A 654 -24.54 51.61 -24.76
C CYS A 654 -23.83 51.08 -23.51
N LYS A 655 -23.99 51.77 -22.38
CA LYS A 655 -23.53 51.24 -21.10
C LYS A 655 -24.32 49.98 -20.77
N ASN A 656 -23.65 48.98 -20.21
CA ASN A 656 -24.28 47.76 -19.72
C ASN A 656 -24.14 47.64 -18.20
N HIS A 657 -24.89 46.72 -17.61
CA HIS A 657 -24.92 46.54 -16.16
C HIS A 657 -23.76 45.74 -15.57
N VAL A 658 -22.82 45.22 -16.37
CA VAL A 658 -21.79 44.29 -15.88
C VAL A 658 -20.76 45.01 -15.02
N ILE A 659 -20.50 44.48 -13.82
CA ILE A 659 -19.44 44.93 -12.90
C ILE A 659 -18.24 43.98 -13.00
N ALA A 660 -18.48 42.68 -12.89
CA ALA A 660 -17.45 41.65 -12.91
C ALA A 660 -17.99 40.30 -13.42
N VAL A 661 -17.09 39.45 -13.90
CA VAL A 661 -17.36 38.06 -14.29
C VAL A 661 -16.40 37.18 -13.50
N PRO A 662 -16.68 36.90 -12.21
CA PRO A 662 -15.75 36.18 -11.33
C PRO A 662 -15.59 34.71 -11.74
N ASP A 663 -16.58 34.15 -12.44
CA ASP A 663 -16.59 32.77 -12.89
C ASP A 663 -17.21 32.68 -14.31
N PRO A 664 -16.78 31.75 -15.17
CA PRO A 664 -17.40 31.53 -16.48
C PRO A 664 -18.91 31.30 -16.50
N ASN A 665 -19.56 30.93 -15.40
CA ASN A 665 -21.02 30.84 -15.26
C ASN A 665 -21.64 32.03 -14.51
N VAL A 666 -20.86 32.95 -13.96
CA VAL A 666 -21.33 33.99 -13.04
C VAL A 666 -21.03 35.38 -13.56
N MET A 667 -22.04 36.24 -13.50
CA MET A 667 -21.91 37.67 -13.78
C MET A 667 -22.43 38.47 -12.59
N VAL A 668 -21.61 39.36 -12.06
CA VAL A 668 -22.02 40.33 -11.04
C VAL A 668 -22.35 41.63 -11.76
N VAL A 669 -23.58 42.08 -11.59
CA VAL A 669 -24.13 43.24 -12.31
C VAL A 669 -24.70 44.27 -11.34
N LYS A 670 -24.79 45.52 -11.80
CA LYS A 670 -25.50 46.58 -11.09
C LYS A 670 -27.01 46.33 -11.17
N GLU A 671 -27.70 46.44 -10.04
CA GLU A 671 -29.15 46.36 -9.99
C GLU A 671 -29.75 47.55 -10.79
N CYS A 672 -30.66 47.25 -11.72
CA CYS A 672 -31.28 48.23 -12.62
C CYS A 672 -32.79 48.05 -12.61
N THR A 673 -33.56 49.12 -12.76
CA THR A 673 -35.01 49.03 -12.95
C THR A 673 -35.31 48.68 -14.40
N ALA A 674 -35.77 47.45 -14.67
CA ALA A 674 -36.09 46.99 -16.02
C ALA A 674 -37.22 47.83 -16.64
N LEU A 675 -37.05 48.21 -17.91
CA LEU A 675 -38.11 48.84 -18.69
C LEU A 675 -39.07 47.77 -19.22
N PRO A 676 -40.39 47.99 -19.19
CA PRO A 676 -41.39 46.97 -19.54
C PRO A 676 -41.56 46.81 -21.07
N VAL A 677 -40.47 46.91 -21.83
CA VAL A 677 -40.47 46.76 -23.29
C VAL A 677 -39.19 46.05 -23.71
N GLU A 678 -39.33 45.02 -24.52
CA GLU A 678 -38.24 44.30 -25.16
C GLU A 678 -38.14 44.75 -26.63
N MET A 679 -36.96 45.15 -27.06
CA MET A 679 -36.74 45.69 -28.40
C MET A 679 -36.23 44.58 -29.31
N VAL A 680 -37.10 44.03 -30.16
CA VAL A 680 -36.72 42.96 -31.11
C VAL A 680 -36.39 43.56 -32.47
N VAL A 681 -35.16 43.38 -32.94
CA VAL A 681 -34.71 43.83 -34.26
C VAL A 681 -34.62 42.64 -35.21
N ARG A 682 -35.17 42.76 -36.42
CA ARG A 682 -35.25 41.67 -37.40
C ARG A 682 -34.71 42.08 -38.76
N ALA A 683 -33.75 41.32 -39.29
CA ALA A 683 -33.27 41.48 -40.67
C ALA A 683 -33.97 40.56 -41.67
N TYR A 684 -34.68 39.53 -41.22
CA TYR A 684 -35.30 38.52 -42.08
C TYR A 684 -36.73 38.19 -41.64
N LEU A 685 -37.58 37.86 -42.60
CA LEU A 685 -38.96 37.43 -42.41
C LEU A 685 -39.00 35.93 -42.05
N THR A 686 -38.75 35.59 -40.78
CA THR A 686 -38.66 34.19 -40.32
C THR A 686 -39.36 33.96 -38.97
N GLY A 687 -39.29 32.71 -38.48
CA GLY A 687 -39.80 32.23 -37.19
C GLY A 687 -41.17 31.53 -37.26
N SER A 688 -41.51 30.81 -36.19
CA SER A 688 -42.69 29.93 -36.11
C SER A 688 -43.61 30.22 -34.92
N THR A 689 -43.27 31.19 -34.07
CA THR A 689 -44.04 31.55 -32.87
C THR A 689 -44.99 32.71 -33.14
N THR A 690 -46.01 32.89 -32.28
CA THR A 690 -46.98 34.00 -32.36
C THR A 690 -46.34 35.39 -32.35
N THR A 691 -45.13 35.52 -31.83
CA THR A 691 -44.34 36.77 -31.81
C THR A 691 -43.41 36.93 -33.01
N SER A 692 -43.32 35.96 -33.91
CA SER A 692 -42.40 35.99 -35.04
C SER A 692 -42.99 36.63 -36.29
N ALA A 693 -42.15 37.25 -37.11
CA ALA A 693 -42.59 38.00 -38.28
C ALA A 693 -43.20 37.08 -39.36
N TRP A 694 -42.60 35.91 -39.62
CA TRP A 694 -43.14 34.98 -40.61
C TRP A 694 -44.49 34.38 -40.19
N TYR A 695 -44.64 33.97 -38.93
CA TYR A 695 -45.92 33.45 -38.43
C TYR A 695 -47.07 34.44 -38.64
N ASN A 696 -46.87 35.70 -38.27
CA ASN A 696 -47.89 36.74 -38.43
C ASN A 696 -48.17 37.03 -39.91
N TYR A 697 -47.11 37.13 -40.73
CA TYR A 697 -47.24 37.35 -42.16
C TYR A 697 -47.99 36.21 -42.87
N GLN A 698 -47.70 34.96 -42.53
CA GLN A 698 -48.39 33.78 -43.05
C GLN A 698 -49.88 33.75 -42.64
N ASN A 699 -50.21 34.26 -41.45
CA ASN A 699 -51.59 34.41 -40.97
C ASN A 699 -52.28 35.70 -41.46
N GLY A 700 -51.73 36.38 -42.47
CA GLY A 700 -52.36 37.52 -43.14
C GLY A 700 -52.08 38.89 -42.50
N VAL A 701 -51.28 38.97 -41.43
CA VAL A 701 -50.90 40.25 -40.82
C VAL A 701 -49.88 40.96 -41.71
N ARG A 702 -50.29 42.07 -42.35
CA ARG A 702 -49.43 42.90 -43.21
C ARG A 702 -48.88 44.15 -42.52
N ASN A 703 -49.50 44.59 -41.42
CA ASN A 703 -48.96 45.63 -40.56
C ASN A 703 -48.51 44.99 -39.24
N PHE A 704 -47.22 44.70 -39.12
CA PHE A 704 -46.66 44.01 -37.96
C PHE A 704 -45.88 44.99 -37.08
N CYS A 705 -46.36 45.26 -35.87
CA CYS A 705 -45.82 46.26 -34.93
C CYS A 705 -45.68 47.68 -35.52
N GLY A 706 -46.50 48.06 -36.50
CA GLY A 706 -46.40 49.34 -37.19
C GLY A 706 -45.54 49.31 -38.46
N ASN A 707 -44.97 48.15 -38.83
CA ASN A 707 -44.23 47.97 -40.08
C ASN A 707 -45.17 47.41 -41.16
N ILE A 708 -45.38 48.16 -42.25
CA ILE A 708 -46.16 47.71 -43.40
C ILE A 708 -45.27 46.81 -44.28
N LEU A 709 -45.64 45.53 -44.37
CA LEU A 709 -44.93 44.51 -45.13
C LEU A 709 -45.56 44.36 -46.53
N PRO A 710 -44.75 44.36 -47.61
CA PRO A 710 -45.23 44.10 -48.96
C PRO A 710 -45.93 42.74 -49.09
N ASP A 711 -46.83 42.62 -50.07
CA ASP A 711 -47.40 41.32 -50.44
C ASP A 711 -46.37 40.42 -51.14
N ASN A 712 -46.64 39.11 -51.13
CA ASN A 712 -45.85 38.07 -51.79
C ASN A 712 -44.40 37.89 -51.31
N MET A 713 -44.04 38.40 -50.11
CA MET A 713 -42.79 38.03 -49.45
C MET A 713 -42.73 36.53 -49.13
N LYS A 714 -41.52 35.96 -49.22
CA LYS A 714 -41.24 34.54 -48.93
C LYS A 714 -40.65 34.36 -47.52
N LYS A 715 -40.79 33.16 -46.97
CA LYS A 715 -40.12 32.77 -45.73
C LYS A 715 -38.61 32.93 -45.86
N ASP A 716 -37.96 33.44 -44.82
CA ASP A 716 -36.52 33.70 -44.74
C ASP A 716 -36.02 34.80 -45.71
N GLN A 717 -36.93 35.60 -46.28
CA GLN A 717 -36.57 36.75 -47.10
C GLN A 717 -35.95 37.86 -46.26
N LYS A 718 -34.82 38.41 -46.72
CA LYS A 718 -34.17 39.56 -46.10
C LYS A 718 -35.00 40.85 -46.30
N PHE A 719 -35.14 41.64 -45.25
CA PHE A 719 -35.70 42.99 -45.36
C PHE A 719 -34.68 43.97 -45.96
N ASN A 720 -35.16 44.97 -46.69
CA ASN A 720 -34.30 46.03 -47.24
C ASN A 720 -33.55 46.79 -46.14
N VAL A 721 -34.24 47.03 -45.02
CA VAL A 721 -33.69 47.60 -43.80
C VAL A 721 -34.25 46.75 -42.64
N PRO A 722 -33.44 46.40 -41.61
CA PRO A 722 -33.95 45.72 -40.44
C PRO A 722 -35.13 46.49 -39.84
N ILE A 723 -36.15 45.76 -39.39
CA ILE A 723 -37.35 46.32 -38.77
C ILE A 723 -37.31 46.13 -37.25
N LEU A 724 -38.04 46.99 -36.55
CA LEU A 724 -38.20 46.91 -35.10
C LEU A 724 -39.61 46.41 -34.78
N THR A 725 -39.70 45.34 -33.98
CA THR A 725 -40.97 44.71 -33.60
C THR A 725 -41.00 44.51 -32.10
N PRO A 726 -41.21 45.57 -31.31
CA PRO A 726 -41.14 45.51 -29.86
C PRO A 726 -42.12 44.49 -29.26
N SER A 727 -41.79 43.94 -28.10
CA SER A 727 -42.69 43.12 -27.29
C SER A 727 -42.82 43.64 -25.86
N THR A 728 -43.94 43.30 -25.22
CA THR A 728 -44.16 43.52 -23.78
C THR A 728 -44.64 42.23 -23.14
N LYS A 729 -44.38 42.04 -21.84
CA LYS A 729 -44.95 40.94 -21.08
C LYS A 729 -46.43 41.21 -20.83
N ALA A 730 -47.30 40.25 -21.14
CA ALA A 730 -48.73 40.32 -20.84
C ALA A 730 -48.99 40.25 -19.32
N GLU A 731 -50.13 40.74 -18.85
CA GLU A 731 -50.51 40.60 -17.43
C GLU A 731 -50.72 39.12 -17.08
N LYS A 732 -50.04 38.66 -16.01
CA LYS A 732 -50.17 37.34 -15.34
C LYS A 732 -50.61 36.16 -16.23
N GLY A 733 -49.63 35.47 -16.83
CA GLY A 733 -49.76 34.08 -17.26
C GLY A 733 -49.81 33.84 -18.77
N GLU A 734 -49.82 34.90 -19.59
CA GLU A 734 -49.82 34.80 -21.07
C GLU A 734 -48.44 35.12 -21.68
N HIS A 735 -48.21 34.62 -22.90
CA HIS A 735 -46.97 34.76 -23.67
C HIS A 735 -46.65 36.24 -24.03
N ASP A 736 -45.40 36.52 -24.41
CA ASP A 736 -44.97 37.85 -24.87
C ASP A 736 -45.87 38.36 -26.01
N GLU A 737 -46.30 39.62 -25.92
CA GLU A 737 -47.18 40.27 -26.90
C GLU A 737 -46.35 41.20 -27.79
N SER A 738 -46.45 41.04 -29.11
CA SER A 738 -45.83 41.96 -30.07
C SER A 738 -46.66 43.24 -30.19
N VAL A 739 -46.05 44.38 -29.91
CA VAL A 739 -46.74 45.69 -29.81
C VAL A 739 -46.05 46.75 -30.67
N SER A 740 -46.83 47.68 -31.21
CA SER A 740 -46.34 48.82 -31.99
C SER A 740 -45.85 49.97 -31.09
N LYS A 741 -45.04 50.90 -31.66
CA LYS A 741 -44.66 52.16 -30.97
C LYS A 741 -45.90 52.89 -30.44
N ALA A 742 -46.95 53.01 -31.25
CA ALA A 742 -48.18 53.71 -30.86
C ALA A 742 -48.85 53.08 -29.63
N GLU A 743 -48.90 51.74 -29.57
CA GLU A 743 -49.48 51.02 -28.43
C GLU A 743 -48.61 51.12 -27.18
N ILE A 744 -47.29 51.04 -27.31
CA ILE A 744 -46.34 51.25 -26.21
C ILE A 744 -46.53 52.61 -25.55
N LEU A 745 -46.62 53.67 -26.36
CA LEU A 745 -46.84 55.04 -25.87
C LEU A 745 -48.23 55.20 -25.26
N LYS A 746 -49.26 54.61 -25.87
CA LYS A 746 -50.63 54.62 -25.34
C LYS A 746 -50.74 53.92 -23.98
N ARG A 747 -50.05 52.79 -23.82
CA ARG A 747 -49.96 52.01 -22.56
C ARG A 747 -49.01 52.65 -21.54
N LYS A 748 -48.31 53.74 -21.90
CA LYS A 748 -47.32 54.45 -21.07
C LYS A 748 -46.21 53.53 -20.52
N LEU A 749 -45.82 52.53 -21.31
CA LEU A 749 -44.76 51.59 -20.92
C LEU A 749 -43.39 52.28 -20.90
N VAL A 750 -43.15 53.20 -21.84
CA VAL A 750 -42.01 54.11 -21.89
C VAL A 750 -42.43 55.46 -22.46
N THR A 751 -41.64 56.51 -22.23
CA THR A 751 -41.82 57.81 -22.88
C THR A 751 -41.37 57.77 -24.34
N GLU A 752 -41.84 58.71 -25.17
CA GLU A 752 -41.42 58.81 -26.57
C GLU A 752 -39.92 58.97 -26.72
N LYS A 753 -39.31 59.85 -25.91
CA LYS A 753 -37.86 60.05 -25.87
C LYS A 753 -37.11 58.77 -25.50
N GLN A 754 -37.62 58.00 -24.53
CA GLN A 754 -37.04 56.70 -24.19
C GLN A 754 -37.17 55.72 -25.36
N PHE A 755 -38.36 55.58 -25.97
CA PHE A 755 -38.56 54.67 -27.09
C PHE A 755 -37.62 54.95 -28.26
N ASP A 756 -37.48 56.22 -28.65
CA ASP A 756 -36.63 56.61 -29.77
C ASP A 756 -35.15 56.32 -29.48
N GLU A 757 -34.70 56.54 -28.24
CA GLU A 757 -33.35 56.20 -27.82
C GLU A 757 -33.12 54.69 -27.76
N LEU A 758 -34.08 53.92 -27.23
CA LEU A 758 -34.04 52.45 -27.23
C LEU A 758 -33.96 51.92 -28.67
N ALA A 759 -34.78 52.43 -29.58
CA ALA A 759 -34.76 52.04 -30.98
C ALA A 759 -33.40 52.33 -31.64
N ARG A 760 -32.86 53.55 -31.42
CA ARG A 760 -31.55 53.96 -31.93
C ARG A 760 -30.45 53.01 -31.44
N ILE A 761 -30.42 52.72 -30.15
CA ILE A 761 -29.44 51.82 -29.53
C ILE A 761 -29.61 50.40 -30.09
N SER A 762 -30.83 49.85 -30.13
CA SER A 762 -31.09 48.50 -30.63
C SER A 762 -30.64 48.30 -32.07
N PHE A 763 -30.87 49.26 -32.96
CA PHE A 763 -30.36 49.19 -34.33
C PHE A 763 -28.83 49.25 -34.39
N ALA A 764 -28.19 50.10 -33.57
CA ALA A 764 -26.73 50.20 -33.52
C ALA A 764 -26.08 48.91 -32.98
N LEU A 765 -26.64 48.34 -31.91
CA LEU A 765 -26.22 47.04 -31.36
C LEU A 765 -26.39 45.94 -32.42
N PHE A 766 -27.52 45.92 -33.13
CA PHE A 766 -27.81 44.88 -34.11
C PHE A 766 -26.85 44.95 -35.30
N LYS A 767 -26.57 46.17 -35.78
CA LYS A 767 -25.58 46.40 -36.83
C LYS A 767 -24.19 45.92 -36.40
N ARG A 768 -23.73 46.24 -35.19
CA ARG A 768 -22.45 45.75 -34.66
C ARG A 768 -22.42 44.21 -34.59
N GLY A 769 -23.50 43.59 -34.13
CA GLY A 769 -23.66 42.13 -34.13
C GLY A 769 -23.53 41.54 -35.53
N GLN A 770 -24.20 42.13 -36.53
CA GLN A 770 -24.08 41.70 -37.93
C GLN A 770 -22.66 41.83 -38.47
N GLU A 771 -21.97 42.94 -38.18
CA GLU A 771 -20.59 43.18 -38.62
C GLU A 771 -19.60 42.16 -38.03
N VAL A 772 -19.76 41.81 -36.74
CA VAL A 772 -18.91 40.83 -36.06
C VAL A 772 -19.19 39.41 -36.55
N CYS A 773 -20.46 39.01 -36.64
CA CYS A 773 -20.86 37.69 -37.14
C CYS A 773 -20.45 37.48 -38.61
N ALA A 774 -20.58 38.50 -39.45
CA ALA A 774 -20.25 38.40 -40.87
C ALA A 774 -18.76 38.07 -41.11
N LYS A 775 -17.86 38.58 -40.25
CA LYS A 775 -16.42 38.24 -40.31
C LYS A 775 -16.14 36.76 -40.10
N GLN A 776 -17.06 36.04 -39.48
CA GLN A 776 -16.97 34.62 -39.17
C GLN A 776 -17.87 33.76 -40.05
N GLY A 777 -18.43 34.33 -41.13
CA GLY A 777 -19.35 33.61 -42.04
C GLY A 777 -20.72 33.31 -41.43
N ILE A 778 -21.14 34.09 -40.41
CA ILE A 778 -22.41 33.92 -39.71
C ILE A 778 -23.35 35.09 -40.00
N ILE A 779 -24.64 34.79 -40.18
CA ILE A 779 -25.72 35.76 -40.32
C ILE A 779 -26.44 35.90 -38.97
N LEU A 780 -26.42 37.10 -38.38
CA LEU A 780 -27.35 37.46 -37.30
C LEU A 780 -28.70 37.87 -37.90
N VAL A 781 -29.72 37.07 -37.60
CA VAL A 781 -31.02 37.10 -38.28
C VAL A 781 -32.00 38.04 -37.57
N ASP A 782 -32.19 37.80 -36.28
CA ASP A 782 -32.93 38.63 -35.35
C ASP A 782 -32.41 38.45 -33.93
N THR A 783 -32.66 39.44 -33.07
CA THR A 783 -32.28 39.40 -31.65
C THR A 783 -33.22 40.27 -30.82
N LYS A 784 -33.26 39.99 -29.53
CA LYS A 784 -34.04 40.70 -28.54
C LYS A 784 -33.11 41.46 -27.59
N TYR A 785 -33.43 42.72 -27.32
CA TYR A 785 -32.72 43.55 -26.36
C TYR A 785 -33.61 43.92 -25.18
N GLU A 786 -33.08 43.76 -23.98
CA GLU A 786 -33.70 44.23 -22.74
C GLU A 786 -32.91 45.40 -22.18
N PHE A 787 -33.62 46.40 -21.66
CA PHE A 787 -33.03 47.62 -21.12
C PHE A 787 -33.57 47.91 -19.73
N GLY A 788 -32.76 48.54 -18.92
CA GLY A 788 -33.16 49.09 -17.63
C GLY A 788 -32.69 50.54 -17.48
N THR A 789 -33.02 51.13 -16.33
CA THR A 789 -32.47 52.41 -15.91
C THR A 789 -31.59 52.26 -14.68
N ASP A 790 -30.47 52.98 -14.65
CA ASP A 790 -29.67 53.15 -13.44
C ASP A 790 -30.36 54.11 -12.45
N GLU A 791 -29.78 54.29 -11.26
CA GLU A 791 -30.27 55.21 -10.22
C GLU A 791 -30.43 56.67 -10.68
N LYS A 792 -29.78 57.07 -11.78
CA LYS A 792 -29.86 58.42 -12.36
C LYS A 792 -30.87 58.50 -13.51
N GLY A 793 -31.55 57.39 -13.83
CA GLY A 793 -32.50 57.29 -14.94
C GLY A 793 -31.85 57.10 -16.31
N ASN A 794 -30.54 56.83 -16.40
CA ASN A 794 -29.88 56.57 -17.69
C ASN A 794 -30.24 55.18 -18.20
N ILE A 795 -30.45 55.03 -19.51
CA ILE A 795 -30.69 53.75 -20.16
C ILE A 795 -29.40 52.90 -20.09
N VAL A 796 -29.56 51.67 -19.63
CA VAL A 796 -28.51 50.66 -19.51
C VAL A 796 -28.98 49.38 -20.17
N LEU A 797 -28.11 48.76 -20.97
CA LEU A 797 -28.35 47.44 -21.54
C LEU A 797 -28.21 46.37 -20.44
N ILE A 798 -29.21 45.52 -20.32
CA ILE A 798 -29.28 44.47 -19.29
C ILE A 798 -29.49 43.10 -19.94
N ASP A 799 -29.43 42.05 -19.11
CA ASP A 799 -29.68 40.66 -19.46
C ASP A 799 -28.58 40.03 -20.35
N GLU A 800 -28.90 39.48 -21.52
CA GLU A 800 -27.92 39.06 -22.53
C GLU A 800 -28.24 39.64 -23.90
N ILE A 801 -27.22 39.68 -24.76
CA ILE A 801 -27.39 40.01 -26.17
C ILE A 801 -26.63 39.03 -27.06
N HIS A 802 -27.16 38.78 -28.26
CA HIS A 802 -26.48 38.03 -29.33
C HIS A 802 -26.00 36.62 -28.91
N THR A 803 -26.74 35.96 -28.01
CA THR A 803 -26.51 34.57 -27.64
C THR A 803 -27.50 33.63 -28.35
N PRO A 804 -27.21 32.32 -28.49
CA PRO A 804 -28.15 31.34 -29.05
C PRO A 804 -29.49 31.23 -28.31
N ASP A 805 -29.56 31.74 -27.08
CA ASP A 805 -30.78 31.79 -26.27
C ASP A 805 -31.67 32.99 -26.63
N SER A 806 -31.07 34.11 -27.05
CA SER A 806 -31.72 35.40 -27.31
C SER A 806 -31.83 35.77 -28.80
N SER A 807 -31.14 35.04 -29.68
CA SER A 807 -30.92 35.42 -31.08
C SER A 807 -30.95 34.22 -32.03
N ARG A 808 -31.29 34.49 -33.30
CA ARG A 808 -31.23 33.50 -34.39
C ARG A 808 -30.00 33.70 -35.25
N PHE A 809 -29.33 32.60 -35.59
CA PHE A 809 -28.09 32.60 -36.35
C PHE A 809 -28.14 31.59 -37.49
N TRP A 810 -27.74 32.01 -38.68
CA TRP A 810 -27.59 31.14 -39.85
C TRP A 810 -26.15 31.13 -40.37
N PHE A 811 -25.77 30.05 -41.05
CA PHE A 811 -24.55 30.04 -41.85
C PHE A 811 -24.72 30.87 -43.12
N ALA A 812 -23.74 31.74 -43.42
CA ALA A 812 -23.80 32.60 -44.60
C ALA A 812 -23.54 31.83 -45.91
N ASP A 813 -22.76 30.76 -45.85
CA ASP A 813 -22.31 29.96 -47.01
C ASP A 813 -23.45 29.34 -47.83
N SER A 814 -24.62 29.13 -47.21
CA SER A 814 -25.72 28.35 -47.75
C SER A 814 -27.04 29.11 -47.83
N TYR A 815 -27.07 30.37 -47.37
CA TYR A 815 -28.30 31.16 -47.29
C TYR A 815 -28.99 31.33 -48.66
N SER A 816 -28.25 31.83 -49.65
CA SER A 816 -28.83 32.16 -50.97
C SER A 816 -29.41 30.93 -51.65
N GLU A 817 -28.68 29.82 -51.66
CA GLU A 817 -29.11 28.57 -52.28
C GLU A 817 -30.38 28.01 -51.60
N LEU A 818 -30.39 27.93 -50.27
CA LEU A 818 -31.53 27.39 -49.52
C LEU A 818 -32.77 28.27 -49.67
N PHE A 819 -32.60 29.60 -49.68
CA PHE A 819 -33.69 30.54 -49.89
C PHE A 819 -34.31 30.42 -51.30
N GLU A 820 -33.49 30.32 -52.35
CA GLU A 820 -33.96 30.14 -53.73
C GLU A 820 -34.71 28.82 -53.91
N GLN A 821 -34.26 27.76 -53.24
CA GLN A 821 -34.90 26.44 -53.25
C GLN A 821 -36.13 26.34 -52.32
N GLY A 822 -36.40 27.36 -51.49
CA GLY A 822 -37.47 27.33 -50.51
C GLY A 822 -37.26 26.31 -49.38
N LYS A 823 -36.01 25.96 -49.07
CA LYS A 823 -35.62 25.02 -48.02
C LYS A 823 -35.31 25.75 -46.70
N GLU A 824 -35.37 25.02 -45.59
CA GLU A 824 -34.98 25.54 -44.27
C GLU A 824 -33.51 25.92 -44.22
N GLN A 825 -33.22 27.07 -43.59
CA GLN A 825 -31.86 27.57 -43.40
C GLN A 825 -31.05 26.72 -42.41
N ARG A 826 -29.72 26.64 -42.61
CA ARG A 826 -28.80 26.00 -41.67
C ARG A 826 -28.62 26.89 -40.43
N LYS A 827 -29.18 26.46 -39.30
CA LYS A 827 -29.23 27.20 -38.02
C LYS A 827 -28.09 26.80 -37.07
N ILE A 828 -27.63 27.76 -36.26
CA ILE A 828 -26.59 27.61 -35.23
C ILE A 828 -27.19 27.67 -33.81
N ASP A 829 -28.51 27.80 -33.71
CA ASP A 829 -29.23 28.06 -32.46
C ASP A 829 -30.02 26.85 -31.91
N LYS A 830 -30.83 27.11 -30.88
CA LYS A 830 -31.69 26.16 -30.16
C LYS A 830 -32.66 25.36 -31.03
N GLU A 831 -32.85 25.72 -32.30
CA GLU A 831 -33.86 25.11 -33.14
C GLU A 831 -33.65 23.59 -33.34
N TYR A 832 -32.42 23.08 -33.22
CA TYR A 832 -32.14 21.64 -33.28
C TYR A 832 -33.01 20.84 -32.29
N VAL A 833 -33.04 21.24 -31.01
CA VAL A 833 -33.82 20.54 -29.98
C VAL A 833 -35.32 20.76 -30.18
N ARG A 834 -35.72 21.95 -30.65
CA ARG A 834 -37.15 22.24 -30.94
C ARG A 834 -37.69 21.37 -32.07
N LEU A 835 -36.92 21.17 -33.13
CA LEU A 835 -37.29 20.29 -34.24
C LEU A 835 -37.36 18.84 -33.77
N TRP A 836 -36.34 18.39 -33.03
CA TRP A 836 -36.29 17.03 -32.47
C TRP A 836 -37.50 16.72 -31.56
N LEU A 837 -37.95 17.72 -30.78
CA LEU A 837 -39.16 17.64 -29.95
C LEU A 837 -40.44 17.64 -30.78
N ALA A 838 -40.53 18.52 -31.79
CA ALA A 838 -41.70 18.63 -32.66
C ALA A 838 -41.93 17.37 -33.49
N GLU A 839 -40.87 16.70 -33.94
CA GLU A 839 -40.93 15.38 -34.60
C GLU A 839 -41.52 14.29 -33.70
N ARG A 840 -41.42 14.47 -32.38
CA ARG A 840 -41.99 13.59 -31.35
C ARG A 840 -43.32 14.12 -30.80
N GLY A 841 -43.94 15.07 -31.50
CA GLY A 841 -45.25 15.62 -31.15
C GLY A 841 -45.25 16.63 -30.00
N PHE A 842 -44.10 17.01 -29.45
CA PHE A 842 -44.04 17.97 -28.34
C PHE A 842 -43.87 19.41 -28.85
N ARG A 843 -44.84 20.26 -28.54
CA ARG A 843 -44.85 21.71 -28.88
C ARG A 843 -45.14 22.61 -27.67
N GLY A 844 -44.92 22.11 -26.46
CA GLY A 844 -45.19 22.81 -25.19
C GLY A 844 -46.22 22.11 -24.32
N ASP A 845 -47.21 21.47 -24.95
CA ASP A 845 -48.26 20.70 -24.29
C ASP A 845 -47.89 19.22 -24.12
N GLY A 846 -48.40 18.60 -23.06
CA GLY A 846 -48.19 17.18 -22.76
C GLY A 846 -46.91 16.85 -22.00
N PRO A 847 -46.58 15.56 -21.83
CA PRO A 847 -45.33 15.13 -21.19
C PRO A 847 -44.12 15.48 -22.06
N ILE A 848 -43.03 15.91 -21.42
CA ILE A 848 -41.76 16.18 -22.11
C ILE A 848 -41.19 14.84 -22.57
N PRO A 849 -40.89 14.63 -23.86
CA PRO A 849 -40.23 13.42 -24.35
C PRO A 849 -38.88 13.19 -23.65
N ASP A 850 -38.52 11.93 -23.42
CA ASP A 850 -37.24 11.59 -22.79
C ASP A 850 -36.07 11.99 -23.71
N ILE A 851 -35.23 12.91 -23.24
CA ILE A 851 -34.11 13.47 -24.00
C ILE A 851 -32.86 12.63 -23.68
N SER A 852 -32.45 11.80 -24.63
CA SER A 852 -31.28 10.92 -24.48
C SER A 852 -29.97 11.70 -24.30
N GLU A 853 -28.98 11.06 -23.69
CA GLU A 853 -27.63 11.63 -23.51
C GLU A 853 -26.97 12.03 -24.83
N GLU A 854 -27.19 11.28 -25.92
CA GLU A 854 -26.70 11.62 -27.26
C GLU A 854 -27.23 12.98 -27.73
N VAL A 855 -28.52 13.24 -27.52
CA VAL A 855 -29.15 14.52 -27.89
C VAL A 855 -28.60 15.65 -27.02
N LYS A 856 -28.36 15.39 -25.72
CA LYS A 856 -27.74 16.38 -24.81
C LYS A 856 -26.31 16.73 -25.23
N GLN A 857 -25.50 15.72 -25.57
CA GLN A 857 -24.12 15.90 -26.02
C GLN A 857 -24.05 16.65 -27.36
N GLU A 858 -24.88 16.28 -28.34
CA GLU A 858 -24.95 16.98 -29.62
C GLU A 858 -25.42 18.42 -29.44
N THR A 859 -26.36 18.66 -28.53
CA THR A 859 -26.79 20.02 -28.17
C THR A 859 -25.64 20.80 -27.55
N SER A 860 -24.92 20.24 -26.57
CA SER A 860 -23.74 20.86 -25.97
C SER A 860 -22.68 21.23 -27.01
N ARG A 861 -22.36 20.28 -27.91
CA ARG A 861 -21.43 20.50 -29.03
C ARG A 861 -21.84 21.69 -29.91
N ARG A 862 -23.14 21.85 -30.18
CA ARG A 862 -23.67 22.98 -30.97
C ARG A 862 -23.54 24.32 -30.24
N TYR A 863 -23.79 24.37 -28.93
CA TYR A 863 -23.55 25.59 -28.15
C TYR A 863 -22.08 25.99 -28.16
N ILE A 864 -21.18 25.02 -27.94
CA ILE A 864 -19.74 25.23 -28.01
C ILE A 864 -19.34 25.73 -29.40
N GLN A 865 -19.82 25.07 -30.45
CA GLN A 865 -19.58 25.49 -31.83
C GLN A 865 -20.08 26.91 -32.11
N ALA A 866 -21.26 27.28 -31.58
CA ALA A 866 -21.78 28.64 -31.70
C ALA A 866 -20.85 29.67 -31.02
N TYR A 867 -20.36 29.37 -29.81
CA TYR A 867 -19.39 30.21 -29.12
C TYR A 867 -18.12 30.40 -29.96
N GLU A 868 -17.55 29.31 -30.46
CA GLU A 868 -16.28 29.36 -31.19
C GLU A 868 -16.40 30.11 -32.50
N LEU A 869 -17.48 29.85 -33.26
CA LEU A 869 -17.75 30.55 -34.52
C LEU A 869 -18.03 32.03 -34.30
N ILE A 870 -18.89 32.39 -33.34
CA ILE A 870 -19.31 33.78 -33.14
C ILE A 870 -18.18 34.63 -32.55
N THR A 871 -17.48 34.11 -31.54
CA THR A 871 -16.43 34.86 -30.84
C THR A 871 -15.07 34.80 -31.53
N GLY A 872 -14.86 33.80 -32.40
CA GLY A 872 -13.55 33.48 -32.97
C GLY A 872 -12.54 32.92 -31.94
N LYS A 873 -12.98 32.55 -30.74
CA LYS A 873 -12.15 32.02 -29.65
C LYS A 873 -12.42 30.54 -29.44
N LYS A 874 -11.40 29.75 -29.13
CA LYS A 874 -11.56 28.35 -28.74
C LYS A 874 -12.26 28.25 -27.37
N PHE A 875 -13.23 27.35 -27.24
CA PHE A 875 -13.91 27.13 -25.97
C PHE A 875 -13.07 26.25 -25.05
N VAL A 876 -12.91 26.66 -23.80
CA VAL A 876 -12.22 25.88 -22.76
C VAL A 876 -13.27 25.39 -21.77
N PRO A 877 -13.70 24.13 -21.85
CA PRO A 877 -14.75 23.61 -20.98
C PRO A 877 -14.28 23.59 -19.54
N MET A 878 -15.09 24.06 -18.60
CA MET A 878 -14.83 23.90 -17.18
C MET A 878 -15.81 22.87 -16.58
N PRO A 879 -15.30 21.74 -16.07
CA PRO A 879 -16.10 20.81 -15.31
C PRO A 879 -16.85 21.48 -14.15
N GLN A 880 -17.98 20.88 -13.83
CA GLN A 880 -19.12 21.55 -13.24
C GLN A 880 -19.04 21.78 -11.75
N SER A 881 -19.67 22.79 -11.16
CA SER A 881 -20.13 24.13 -11.57
C SER A 881 -20.70 24.72 -10.28
N TYR A 882 -21.48 23.95 -9.51
CA TYR A 882 -21.93 24.32 -8.17
C TYR A 882 -20.77 24.58 -7.20
N GLU A 883 -19.89 23.60 -6.93
CA GLU A 883 -18.80 23.77 -5.94
C GLU A 883 -17.77 24.80 -6.38
N ARG A 884 -17.38 24.80 -7.66
CA ARG A 884 -16.51 25.83 -8.24
C ARG A 884 -17.12 27.23 -8.04
N ILE A 885 -18.38 27.42 -8.43
CA ILE A 885 -19.07 28.71 -8.31
C ILE A 885 -19.19 29.10 -6.83
N LYS A 886 -19.52 28.16 -5.95
CA LYS A 886 -19.58 28.39 -4.49
C LYS A 886 -18.26 28.93 -3.97
N GLN A 887 -17.14 28.25 -4.27
CA GLN A 887 -15.81 28.65 -3.81
C GLN A 887 -15.39 30.01 -4.38
N VAL A 888 -15.63 30.24 -5.68
CA VAL A 888 -15.32 31.53 -6.33
C VAL A 888 -16.13 32.67 -5.68
N LEU A 889 -17.42 32.45 -5.45
CA LEU A 889 -18.30 33.43 -4.83
C LEU A 889 -17.97 33.65 -3.34
N GLN A 890 -17.56 32.61 -2.60
CA GLN A 890 -17.06 32.75 -1.22
C GLN A 890 -15.83 33.68 -1.16
N ARG A 891 -14.88 33.50 -2.08
CA ARG A 891 -13.71 34.38 -2.18
C ARG A 891 -14.09 35.81 -2.60
N TYR A 892 -15.07 35.95 -3.50
CA TYR A 892 -15.50 37.25 -4.01
C TYR A 892 -16.31 38.07 -2.99
N ASN A 893 -17.21 37.43 -2.23
CA ASN A 893 -18.17 38.11 -1.33
C ASN A 893 -17.89 37.88 0.18
N GLY A 894 -16.91 37.08 0.55
CA GLY A 894 -16.50 36.82 1.95
C GLY A 894 -17.42 35.88 2.76
N GLN A 895 -18.68 35.68 2.34
CA GLN A 895 -19.63 34.71 2.91
C GLN A 895 -20.64 34.27 1.83
N VAL A 896 -20.55 33.01 1.37
CA VAL A 896 -21.44 32.39 0.36
C VAL A 896 -21.79 30.96 0.71
#